data_AF-A0A7C2WXV4-F1
#
_entry.id   AF-A0A7C2WXV4-F1
#
_cell.length_a   1.000
_cell.length_b   1.000
_cell.length_c   1.000
_cell.angle_alpha   90.00
_cell.angle_beta   90.00
_cell.angle_gamma   90.00
#
_symmetry.space_group_name_H-M   'P 1'
#
loop_
_entity.id
_entity.type
_entity.pdbx_description
1 polymer ?
#
loop_
_entity_poly.entity_id
_entity_poly.type
_entity_poly.pdbx_seq_one_letter_code
_entity_poly.pdbx_strand_id
1 'polypeptide(L)'
;TVLFGADTKSVHKSNNDNIIEPGKVVVKYKKIDNYGSVNKSAKIQVSSKFGLQQERAVFEQAKNIEIKQRLNLDNVFVYEVPVVTDINKLVAELNSDPSIEYAEPVYLSPINTIPNDSLYSSQQHLPQIFAPEAWDDQFGNSSVIIGIIDSGVDWDHEDLADVIWSNTNEVLDGTDTDGNGYIDDIRGWDFVHGVSGSGDTNASPGEDGENPDNNPMDYNGHGTHVAGIAAASTNNLVGIASVASGALIMPLRAGWHANDGRGYVSSLFASQAYHYAADNGAHITNQSSGSSGQLIVDGAFYAFLNGVLIIESAGNSNNQSPSALGAQPWIISVASLDPNDRKSSFSNFGDYITVSAPGSNILSTIVEPSTFYGGNKYVRFSGTSMAAPVVASVAGLVKAKYPQFDVIELFTQVVETADNIDADNPSYVDLLGTGRVNAARALSESVTAKPRLQIHGLTINETSGNSNGVLEPGETANLIVEIKNLWASGSNINATLSVLEDWPVEIENNSANIASIGSILDTANSTVSISFPISCSEDAFPTTVQMQLKLMGADVDQTLNFTLGIAPQILFVADFAEANDGEFDFSSFYFEDFNSQKIAYDYVHRALTEVTYEMLSKYDVVVWSCEWAFPSLTAEDRAAIAQYLDNGGALFISGQDIGWDLNENAENLDVAFFNNYLKSHYLSDDANKSVIYGVDNDPITDGITADFYQIRRASTQQYPDEITTFGGSVPILKYSDGTAGAIRYRGNYDLVFFAFGGYEAILDDDIRQLVLRRIMNWFAGIEYSLQVITDTEDTQSDIEININVESESSLASVKLFYNTNNSFPYNVIDMTDMGNGNFQALIPAQSDGTDVSYFVYIKPVDGTGILTETISFYIGEDLIPPAVEVLSNPVRNSINLFGIDPFELQVMFTDNFGIDESTAMLHYWVNDNSPNSVLLNSLGDNTYSGTFSFDTRLHFGDHVSYYFSVNDLSSNSNLSRSDTTVYSIDSTQVIDDFEFPILDWDVTGSWGLTSAVKKNGNYSLTDSPIGSYANNSNSTATYKMPFDLSSYIAGEISYWIRAQLEVGVDSLLFELSSDNGVTWNIIDAVSQNFIFFSQRFVDISGYTGNGYENVILRFRLYTSVTNNADGVYIDDIIINVTPDPVLSVSDSEIIPLSYELSQNYPNPFNPSTTINFAVPVRSDVKITVFNILGEVVEILHNSNIDAGTYSLSFDAANKLSSGIYFYQIIANGIDGKNFNQT
;
A
#
# COMPACT_ATOMS: atom_id res chain seq x y z
N THR A 1 -26.51 -2.89 -44.54
CA THR A 1 -27.17 -1.59 -44.78
C THR A 1 -28.68 -1.71 -44.67
N VAL A 2 -29.24 -1.21 -43.53
CA VAL A 2 -30.60 -0.62 -43.32
C VAL A 2 -31.78 -1.62 -43.23
N LEU A 3 -32.64 -1.72 -42.20
CA LEU A 3 -32.93 -1.08 -40.89
C LEU A 3 -33.17 -2.24 -39.88
N PHE A 4 -32.83 -2.14 -38.59
CA PHE A 4 -33.68 -1.58 -37.53
C PHE A 4 -32.82 -1.19 -36.33
N GLY A 5 -32.90 0.09 -35.93
CA GLY A 5 -32.30 0.63 -34.73
C GLY A 5 -33.24 0.54 -33.52
N ALA A 6 -32.62 0.70 -32.35
CA ALA A 6 -33.13 0.63 -30.99
C ALA A 6 -34.51 1.29 -30.72
N ASP A 7 -35.33 0.66 -29.87
CA ASP A 7 -35.70 1.26 -28.58
C ASP A 7 -36.23 0.20 -27.59
N THR A 8 -36.06 0.49 -26.31
CA THR A 8 -36.23 -0.38 -25.15
C THR A 8 -37.68 -0.45 -24.64
N LYS A 9 -38.00 -1.57 -23.96
CA LYS A 9 -39.10 -1.81 -23.01
C LYS A 9 -40.53 -2.06 -23.54
N SER A 10 -41.10 -3.13 -22.97
CA SER A 10 -42.47 -3.63 -23.01
C SER A 10 -42.85 -4.47 -24.25
N VAL A 11 -42.65 -5.78 -24.14
CA VAL A 11 -43.45 -6.74 -24.93
C VAL A 11 -44.04 -7.77 -23.99
N HIS A 12 -45.36 -7.66 -23.83
CA HIS A 12 -46.21 -8.70 -23.30
C HIS A 12 -45.97 -10.01 -24.04
N LYS A 13 -45.79 -11.11 -23.30
CA LYS A 13 -45.99 -12.47 -23.80
C LYS A 13 -47.33 -12.56 -24.54
N SER A 14 -47.29 -12.89 -25.83
CA SER A 14 -48.28 -13.77 -26.45
C SER A 14 -47.52 -14.90 -27.13
N ASN A 15 -47.70 -16.11 -26.62
CA ASN A 15 -47.19 -17.33 -27.24
C ASN A 15 -47.88 -17.52 -28.61
N ASN A 16 -47.06 -17.82 -29.64
CA ASN A 16 -47.41 -18.41 -30.93
C ASN A 16 -47.90 -17.49 -32.07
N ASP A 17 -47.05 -16.60 -32.57
CA ASP A 17 -47.10 -16.23 -34.00
C ASP A 17 -46.06 -17.06 -34.75
N ASN A 18 -46.50 -18.12 -35.44
CA ASN A 18 -45.61 -18.94 -36.27
C ASN A 18 -45.09 -18.12 -37.46
N ILE A 19 -43.77 -18.06 -37.65
CA ILE A 19 -43.14 -17.40 -38.80
C ILE A 19 -43.35 -18.29 -40.04
N ILE A 20 -43.67 -17.70 -41.19
CA ILE A 20 -43.94 -18.42 -42.44
C ILE A 20 -43.06 -17.89 -43.58
N GLU A 21 -42.63 -18.77 -44.49
CA GLU A 21 -41.90 -18.37 -45.69
C GLU A 21 -42.86 -17.68 -46.68
N PRO A 22 -42.66 -16.40 -47.02
CA PRO A 22 -43.57 -15.68 -47.89
C PRO A 22 -43.48 -16.20 -49.33
N GLY A 23 -44.62 -16.30 -50.02
CA GLY A 23 -44.69 -16.74 -51.42
C GLY A 23 -44.70 -18.25 -51.64
N LYS A 24 -44.82 -19.07 -50.58
CA LYS A 24 -44.93 -20.54 -50.71
C LYS A 24 -46.07 -21.13 -49.88
N VAL A 25 -46.68 -22.19 -50.40
CA VAL A 25 -47.73 -22.96 -49.73
C VAL A 25 -47.55 -24.45 -49.98
N VAL A 26 -47.74 -25.26 -48.95
CA VAL A 26 -47.76 -26.73 -49.05
C VAL A 26 -49.20 -27.18 -49.21
N VAL A 27 -49.44 -28.09 -50.16
CA VAL A 27 -50.77 -28.67 -50.41
C VAL A 27 -50.65 -30.18 -50.54
N LYS A 28 -51.40 -30.90 -49.71
CA LYS A 28 -51.64 -32.33 -49.86
C LYS A 28 -53.02 -32.59 -50.43
N TYR A 29 -53.09 -33.37 -51.51
CA TYR A 29 -54.35 -33.75 -52.15
C TYR A 29 -54.91 -35.06 -51.59
N LYS A 30 -56.24 -35.12 -51.40
CA LYS A 30 -56.94 -36.35 -50.98
C LYS A 30 -56.81 -37.43 -52.05
N LYS A 31 -56.68 -38.68 -51.59
CA LYS A 31 -56.68 -39.87 -52.45
C LYS A 31 -58.08 -40.10 -53.04
N ILE A 32 -58.16 -40.51 -54.31
CA ILE A 32 -59.45 -40.82 -54.96
C ILE A 32 -59.67 -42.34 -55.13
N ASP A 33 -58.61 -43.16 -55.22
CA ASP A 33 -58.71 -44.62 -55.27
C ASP A 33 -57.48 -45.37 -54.72
N ASN A 34 -57.63 -46.69 -54.55
CA ASN A 34 -56.68 -47.59 -53.89
C ASN A 34 -55.29 -47.72 -54.57
N TYR A 35 -55.03 -47.01 -55.68
CA TYR A 35 -53.78 -47.09 -56.44
C TYR A 35 -52.89 -45.83 -56.34
N GLY A 36 -53.24 -44.85 -55.50
CA GLY A 36 -52.27 -43.84 -55.03
C GLY A 36 -51.90 -42.73 -56.02
N SER A 37 -52.68 -42.49 -57.07
CA SER A 37 -52.43 -41.39 -58.01
C SER A 37 -53.36 -40.19 -57.78
N VAL A 38 -52.80 -38.97 -57.73
CA VAL A 38 -53.58 -37.73 -57.68
C VAL A 38 -54.42 -37.61 -58.95
N ASN A 39 -55.68 -37.19 -58.83
CA ASN A 39 -56.46 -36.79 -59.99
C ASN A 39 -55.82 -35.53 -60.61
N LYS A 40 -55.03 -35.74 -61.67
CA LYS A 40 -54.36 -34.67 -62.43
C LYS A 40 -55.33 -33.55 -62.80
N SER A 41 -56.60 -33.88 -63.07
CA SER A 41 -57.65 -32.90 -63.40
C SER A 41 -58.03 -32.02 -62.20
N ALA A 42 -58.17 -32.60 -61.00
CA ALA A 42 -58.47 -31.84 -59.78
C ALA A 42 -57.30 -30.93 -59.38
N LYS A 43 -56.07 -31.45 -59.50
CA LYS A 43 -54.84 -30.69 -59.26
C LYS A 43 -54.69 -29.50 -60.22
N ILE A 44 -54.89 -29.71 -61.53
CA ILE A 44 -54.87 -28.62 -62.53
C ILE A 44 -55.98 -27.59 -62.24
N GLN A 45 -57.17 -28.03 -61.85
CA GLN A 45 -58.28 -27.14 -61.49
C GLN A 45 -57.96 -26.30 -60.25
N VAL A 46 -57.42 -26.90 -59.20
CA VAL A 46 -56.98 -26.19 -57.98
C VAL A 46 -55.86 -25.21 -58.29
N SER A 47 -54.79 -25.63 -58.98
CA SER A 47 -53.68 -24.75 -59.33
C SER A 47 -54.12 -23.57 -60.20
N SER A 48 -55.03 -23.80 -61.16
CA SER A 48 -55.58 -22.71 -61.99
C SER A 48 -56.54 -21.80 -61.24
N LYS A 49 -57.34 -22.33 -60.30
CA LYS A 49 -58.33 -21.59 -59.51
C LYS A 49 -57.66 -20.65 -58.49
N PHE A 50 -56.55 -21.10 -57.91
CA PHE A 50 -55.85 -20.38 -56.84
C PHE A 50 -54.52 -19.75 -57.29
N GLY A 51 -54.19 -19.81 -58.58
CA GLY A 51 -52.99 -19.18 -59.14
C GLY A 51 -51.67 -19.81 -58.67
N LEU A 52 -51.68 -21.11 -58.34
CA LEU A 52 -50.49 -21.82 -57.86
C LEU A 52 -49.52 -22.10 -59.01
N GLN A 53 -48.25 -21.74 -58.85
CA GLN A 53 -47.20 -21.90 -59.86
C GLN A 53 -46.02 -22.76 -59.32
N GLN A 54 -45.13 -23.19 -60.23
CA GLN A 54 -43.86 -23.87 -59.92
C GLN A 54 -44.00 -25.00 -58.89
N GLU A 55 -44.75 -26.03 -59.26
CA GLU A 55 -44.99 -27.20 -58.43
C GLU A 55 -43.72 -28.03 -58.22
N ARG A 56 -43.45 -28.41 -56.96
CA ARG A 56 -42.44 -29.43 -56.63
C ARG A 56 -43.01 -30.45 -55.64
N ALA A 57 -42.77 -31.74 -55.90
CA ALA A 57 -43.15 -32.80 -54.97
C ALA A 57 -42.21 -32.79 -53.76
N VAL A 58 -42.77 -32.80 -52.54
CA VAL A 58 -41.99 -32.67 -51.30
C VAL A 58 -41.16 -33.93 -51.03
N PHE A 59 -41.74 -35.11 -51.28
CA PHE A 59 -41.11 -36.40 -50.96
C PHE A 59 -40.55 -37.13 -52.18
N GLU A 60 -40.19 -36.43 -53.26
CA GLU A 60 -39.75 -37.06 -54.52
C GLU A 60 -38.61 -38.08 -54.33
N GLN A 61 -37.64 -37.77 -53.47
CA GLN A 61 -36.43 -38.57 -53.23
C GLN A 61 -36.52 -39.57 -52.06
N ALA A 62 -37.71 -39.83 -51.50
CA ALA A 62 -37.84 -40.73 -50.35
C ALA A 62 -37.39 -42.17 -50.68
N LYS A 63 -36.41 -42.70 -49.92
CA LYS A 63 -35.79 -44.03 -50.15
C LYS A 63 -36.73 -45.22 -49.87
N ASN A 64 -37.69 -45.08 -48.95
CA ASN A 64 -38.63 -46.15 -48.58
C ASN A 64 -39.98 -45.96 -49.30
N ILE A 65 -40.08 -46.56 -50.49
CA ILE A 65 -41.23 -46.42 -51.41
C ILE A 65 -42.53 -46.97 -50.80
N GLU A 66 -42.46 -48.05 -50.02
CA GLU A 66 -43.64 -48.68 -49.43
C GLU A 66 -44.29 -47.79 -48.36
N ILE A 67 -43.49 -47.19 -47.47
CA ILE A 67 -43.99 -46.24 -46.46
C ILE A 67 -44.51 -44.97 -47.13
N LYS A 68 -43.80 -44.46 -48.15
CA LYS A 68 -44.21 -43.28 -48.92
C LYS A 68 -45.62 -43.43 -49.50
N GLN A 69 -45.91 -44.59 -50.10
CA GLN A 69 -47.22 -44.91 -50.66
C GLN A 69 -48.28 -45.13 -49.57
N ARG A 70 -47.93 -45.81 -48.47
CA ARG A 70 -48.84 -46.05 -47.34
C ARG A 70 -49.33 -44.74 -46.69
N LEU A 71 -48.45 -43.74 -46.61
CA LEU A 71 -48.73 -42.42 -46.02
C LEU A 71 -49.26 -41.39 -47.04
N ASN A 72 -49.41 -41.78 -48.31
CA ASN A 72 -49.79 -40.92 -49.44
C ASN A 72 -48.88 -39.67 -49.59
N LEU A 73 -47.58 -39.82 -49.34
CA LEU A 73 -46.62 -38.71 -49.41
C LEU A 73 -46.31 -38.29 -50.86
N ASP A 74 -46.68 -39.12 -51.84
CA ASP A 74 -46.66 -38.77 -53.28
C ASP A 74 -47.63 -37.62 -53.65
N ASN A 75 -48.56 -37.29 -52.76
CA ASN A 75 -49.59 -36.29 -53.00
C ASN A 75 -49.30 -34.93 -52.34
N VAL A 76 -48.11 -34.75 -51.76
CA VAL A 76 -47.70 -33.52 -51.08
C VAL A 76 -46.82 -32.69 -52.00
N PHE A 77 -47.26 -31.48 -52.31
CA PHE A 77 -46.56 -30.57 -53.20
C PHE A 77 -46.36 -29.22 -52.51
N VAL A 78 -45.23 -28.57 -52.79
CA VAL A 78 -45.05 -27.15 -52.53
C VAL A 78 -45.32 -26.38 -53.82
N TYR A 79 -46.02 -25.27 -53.69
CA TYR A 79 -46.31 -24.34 -54.77
C TYR A 79 -45.78 -22.95 -54.43
N GLU A 80 -45.34 -22.24 -55.47
CA GLU A 80 -45.02 -20.83 -55.38
C GLU A 80 -46.22 -19.97 -55.73
N VAL A 81 -46.37 -18.87 -55.01
CA VAL A 81 -47.36 -17.81 -55.22
C VAL A 81 -46.66 -16.45 -55.09
N PRO A 82 -47.22 -15.36 -55.66
CA PRO A 82 -46.62 -14.03 -55.50
C PRO A 82 -46.36 -13.70 -54.02
N VAL A 83 -45.18 -13.15 -53.70
CA VAL A 83 -44.75 -12.84 -52.32
C VAL A 83 -45.72 -11.92 -51.57
N VAL A 84 -46.51 -11.12 -52.31
CA VAL A 84 -47.57 -10.23 -51.80
C VAL A 84 -48.88 -10.94 -51.45
N THR A 85 -48.97 -12.25 -51.64
CA THR A 85 -50.19 -13.04 -51.37
C THR A 85 -50.35 -13.24 -49.87
N ASP A 86 -51.55 -12.97 -49.34
CA ASP A 86 -51.93 -13.32 -47.97
C ASP A 86 -52.02 -14.86 -47.85
N ILE A 87 -50.94 -15.47 -47.38
CA ILE A 87 -50.79 -16.93 -47.29
C ILE A 87 -51.83 -17.55 -46.36
N ASN A 88 -52.16 -16.90 -45.24
CA ASN A 88 -53.13 -17.43 -44.29
C ASN A 88 -54.54 -17.48 -44.90
N LYS A 89 -54.92 -16.43 -45.64
CA LYS A 89 -56.18 -16.41 -46.39
C LYS A 89 -56.20 -17.47 -47.50
N LEU A 90 -55.13 -17.58 -48.28
CA LEU A 90 -55.00 -18.58 -49.34
C LEU A 90 -55.10 -20.02 -48.79
N VAL A 91 -54.43 -20.30 -47.68
CA VAL A 91 -54.47 -21.59 -46.99
C VAL A 91 -55.89 -21.93 -46.53
N ALA A 92 -56.62 -20.96 -45.97
CA ALA A 92 -58.02 -21.16 -45.58
C ALA A 92 -58.91 -21.49 -46.79
N GLU A 93 -58.70 -20.80 -47.91
CA GLU A 93 -59.44 -21.04 -49.15
C GLU A 93 -59.09 -22.42 -49.77
N LEU A 94 -57.81 -22.80 -49.79
CA LEU A 94 -57.35 -24.11 -50.26
C LEU A 94 -57.91 -25.24 -49.39
N ASN A 95 -57.89 -25.11 -48.07
CA ASN A 95 -58.47 -26.09 -47.14
C ASN A 95 -59.99 -26.25 -47.28
N SER A 96 -60.68 -25.26 -47.84
CA SER A 96 -62.12 -25.36 -48.14
C SER A 96 -62.42 -26.18 -49.40
N ASP A 97 -61.42 -26.48 -50.23
CA ASP A 97 -61.60 -27.26 -51.44
C ASP A 97 -61.74 -28.77 -51.12
N PRO A 98 -62.80 -29.46 -51.61
CA PRO A 98 -63.05 -30.85 -51.25
C PRO A 98 -61.95 -31.82 -51.74
N SER A 99 -61.12 -31.41 -52.70
CA SER A 99 -60.00 -32.21 -53.23
C SER A 99 -58.71 -32.12 -52.40
N ILE A 100 -58.63 -31.16 -51.47
CA ILE A 100 -57.46 -30.94 -50.62
C ILE A 100 -57.63 -31.68 -49.30
N GLU A 101 -56.58 -32.38 -48.87
CA GLU A 101 -56.48 -33.06 -47.57
C GLU A 101 -56.06 -32.07 -46.50
N TYR A 102 -55.00 -31.31 -46.80
CA TYR A 102 -54.65 -30.08 -46.10
C TYR A 102 -53.86 -29.16 -47.03
N ALA A 103 -53.93 -27.88 -46.74
CA ALA A 103 -52.99 -26.87 -47.18
C ALA A 103 -52.46 -26.15 -45.95
N GLU A 104 -51.20 -25.75 -45.98
CA GLU A 104 -50.56 -25.02 -44.89
C GLU A 104 -49.46 -24.08 -45.43
N PRO A 105 -49.13 -23.00 -44.71
CA PRO A 105 -47.94 -22.22 -45.01
C PRO A 105 -46.70 -23.11 -44.90
N VAL A 106 -45.61 -22.72 -45.56
CA VAL A 106 -44.29 -23.23 -45.16
C VAL A 106 -43.91 -22.53 -43.86
N TYR A 107 -44.02 -23.22 -42.73
CA TYR A 107 -43.59 -22.68 -41.46
C TYR A 107 -42.05 -22.65 -41.38
N LEU A 108 -41.52 -21.50 -40.94
CA LEU A 108 -40.12 -21.34 -40.57
C LEU A 108 -40.03 -21.51 -39.06
N SER A 109 -39.27 -22.50 -38.62
CA SER A 109 -38.89 -22.60 -37.21
C SER A 109 -37.68 -21.69 -36.97
N PRO A 110 -37.69 -20.81 -35.97
CA PRO A 110 -36.44 -20.23 -35.49
C PRO A 110 -35.52 -21.37 -35.04
N ILE A 111 -34.24 -21.30 -35.41
CA ILE A 111 -33.21 -22.19 -34.85
C ILE A 111 -33.07 -21.76 -33.39
N ASN A 112 -33.51 -22.59 -32.45
CA ASN A 112 -33.15 -22.41 -31.04
C ASN A 112 -31.82 -23.15 -30.84
N THR A 113 -30.74 -22.39 -30.75
CA THR A 113 -29.35 -22.79 -30.42
C THR A 113 -29.18 -23.21 -28.95
N ILE A 114 -30.22 -23.81 -28.35
CA ILE A 114 -30.11 -24.42 -27.02
C ILE A 114 -29.45 -25.79 -27.22
N PRO A 115 -28.28 -26.04 -26.63
CA PRO A 115 -27.62 -27.34 -26.69
C PRO A 115 -28.55 -28.48 -26.28
N ASN A 116 -28.52 -29.58 -27.03
CA ASN A 116 -29.38 -30.74 -26.79
C ASN A 116 -28.81 -31.71 -25.72
N ASP A 117 -27.66 -31.36 -25.14
CA ASP A 117 -26.86 -32.11 -24.18
C ASP A 117 -27.61 -32.28 -22.85
N SER A 118 -27.55 -33.49 -22.29
CA SER A 118 -28.45 -33.92 -21.23
C SER A 118 -28.31 -33.14 -19.92
N LEU A 119 -27.14 -32.53 -19.69
CA LEU A 119 -26.80 -31.75 -18.50
C LEU A 119 -26.66 -30.24 -18.76
N TYR A 120 -26.91 -29.75 -19.99
CA TYR A 120 -26.77 -28.32 -20.32
C TYR A 120 -27.55 -27.40 -19.37
N SER A 121 -28.78 -27.78 -19.00
CA SER A 121 -29.61 -26.99 -18.07
C SER A 121 -29.00 -26.84 -16.66
N SER A 122 -27.95 -27.62 -16.36
CA SER A 122 -27.22 -27.60 -15.10
C SER A 122 -25.93 -26.75 -15.16
N GLN A 123 -25.59 -26.17 -16.32
CA GLN A 123 -24.40 -25.35 -16.56
C GLN A 123 -24.72 -23.85 -16.54
N GLN A 124 -24.93 -23.32 -15.34
CA GLN A 124 -25.26 -21.90 -15.13
C GLN A 124 -24.21 -20.89 -15.65
N HIS A 125 -22.96 -21.33 -15.81
CA HIS A 125 -21.87 -20.46 -16.27
C HIS A 125 -21.99 -20.06 -17.76
N LEU A 126 -22.62 -20.89 -18.61
CA LEU A 126 -22.72 -20.62 -20.04
C LEU A 126 -23.62 -19.40 -20.34
N PRO A 127 -24.83 -19.27 -19.74
CA PRO A 127 -25.59 -18.03 -19.82
C PRO A 127 -24.91 -16.82 -19.16
N GLN A 128 -24.12 -17.04 -18.10
CA GLN A 128 -23.45 -15.94 -17.38
C GLN A 128 -22.45 -15.18 -18.27
N ILE A 129 -21.82 -15.86 -19.24
CA ILE A 129 -20.89 -15.27 -20.21
C ILE A 129 -21.51 -15.03 -21.59
N PHE A 130 -22.85 -15.07 -21.71
CA PHE A 130 -23.58 -14.88 -22.97
C PHE A 130 -23.18 -15.87 -24.09
N ALA A 131 -22.86 -17.12 -23.73
CA ALA A 131 -22.57 -18.16 -24.72
C ALA A 131 -23.77 -18.49 -25.64
N PRO A 132 -25.03 -18.57 -25.16
CA PRO A 132 -26.19 -18.81 -26.02
C PRO A 132 -26.34 -17.78 -27.14
N GLU A 133 -26.12 -16.50 -26.82
CA GLU A 133 -26.15 -15.41 -27.79
C GLU A 133 -24.97 -15.48 -28.77
N ALA A 134 -23.80 -15.94 -28.34
CA ALA A 134 -22.64 -16.12 -29.19
C ALA A 134 -22.85 -17.25 -30.23
N TRP A 135 -23.53 -18.33 -29.85
CA TRP A 135 -23.83 -19.49 -30.71
C TRP A 135 -24.75 -19.18 -31.90
N ASP A 136 -25.51 -18.08 -31.84
CA ASP A 136 -26.28 -17.59 -32.98
C ASP A 136 -25.38 -17.06 -34.12
N ASP A 137 -24.11 -16.75 -33.83
CA ASP A 137 -23.12 -16.20 -34.77
C ASP A 137 -22.04 -17.23 -35.13
N GLN A 138 -21.39 -17.83 -34.13
CA GLN A 138 -20.36 -18.85 -34.30
C GLN A 138 -20.54 -19.94 -33.24
N PHE A 139 -20.43 -21.21 -33.63
CA PHE A 139 -20.56 -22.36 -32.72
C PHE A 139 -19.22 -23.00 -32.33
N GLY A 140 -18.14 -22.66 -33.06
CA GLY A 140 -16.83 -23.31 -32.95
C GLY A 140 -16.60 -24.33 -34.08
N ASN A 141 -15.35 -24.75 -34.29
CA ASN A 141 -15.01 -25.80 -35.25
C ASN A 141 -13.60 -26.38 -35.01
N SER A 142 -13.31 -27.49 -35.70
CA SER A 142 -12.10 -28.30 -35.52
C SER A 142 -10.81 -27.72 -36.11
N SER A 143 -10.84 -26.49 -36.64
CA SER A 143 -9.61 -25.78 -37.04
C SER A 143 -8.89 -25.15 -35.85
N VAL A 144 -9.53 -25.07 -34.68
CA VAL A 144 -8.97 -24.51 -33.46
C VAL A 144 -8.50 -25.64 -32.56
N ILE A 145 -7.31 -25.50 -31.99
CA ILE A 145 -6.67 -26.49 -31.11
C ILE A 145 -6.35 -25.81 -29.79
N ILE A 146 -6.82 -26.39 -28.69
CA ILE A 146 -6.62 -25.94 -27.32
C ILE A 146 -5.76 -26.99 -26.59
N GLY A 147 -4.53 -26.62 -26.24
CA GLY A 147 -3.63 -27.44 -25.43
C GLY A 147 -4.03 -27.40 -23.96
N ILE A 148 -4.28 -28.55 -23.35
CA ILE A 148 -4.62 -28.66 -21.93
C ILE A 148 -3.38 -29.16 -21.19
N ILE A 149 -2.67 -28.24 -20.53
CA ILE A 149 -1.48 -28.53 -19.74
C ILE A 149 -1.92 -28.79 -18.30
N ASP A 150 -2.08 -30.07 -17.97
CA ASP A 150 -2.69 -30.49 -16.70
C ASP A 150 -2.29 -31.93 -16.33
N SER A 151 -3.08 -32.64 -15.53
CA SER A 151 -2.86 -34.02 -15.10
C SER A 151 -3.06 -35.10 -16.18
N GLY A 152 -3.38 -34.70 -17.40
CA GLY A 152 -3.81 -35.54 -18.51
C GLY A 152 -5.28 -35.33 -18.87
N VAL A 153 -5.77 -36.03 -19.89
CA VAL A 153 -7.18 -35.99 -20.29
C VAL A 153 -7.67 -37.40 -20.52
N ASP A 154 -8.86 -37.73 -19.98
CA ASP A 154 -9.60 -38.92 -20.40
C ASP A 154 -10.11 -38.75 -21.83
N TRP A 155 -9.27 -39.11 -22.81
CA TRP A 155 -9.59 -38.99 -24.23
C TRP A 155 -10.62 -40.00 -24.72
N ASP A 156 -11.00 -41.00 -23.93
CA ASP A 156 -12.02 -41.98 -24.33
C ASP A 156 -13.40 -41.67 -23.73
N HIS A 157 -13.47 -40.64 -22.89
CA HIS A 157 -14.71 -40.11 -22.34
C HIS A 157 -15.72 -39.78 -23.45
N GLU A 158 -16.98 -40.17 -23.25
CA GLU A 158 -18.06 -40.10 -24.27
C GLU A 158 -18.32 -38.68 -24.81
N ASP A 159 -17.96 -37.66 -24.02
CA ASP A 159 -18.13 -36.24 -24.34
C ASP A 159 -16.86 -35.58 -24.91
N LEU A 160 -15.71 -36.27 -24.85
CA LEU A 160 -14.40 -35.75 -25.28
C LEU A 160 -13.83 -36.49 -26.48
N ALA A 161 -14.11 -37.80 -26.66
CA ALA A 161 -13.45 -38.64 -27.65
C ALA A 161 -13.52 -38.10 -29.10
N ASP A 162 -14.60 -37.41 -29.46
CA ASP A 162 -14.79 -36.83 -30.80
C ASP A 162 -14.06 -35.49 -31.01
N VAL A 163 -13.55 -34.88 -29.94
CA VAL A 163 -12.86 -33.58 -29.95
C VAL A 163 -11.40 -33.68 -29.54
N ILE A 164 -10.84 -34.88 -29.42
CA ILE A 164 -9.39 -35.03 -29.17
C ILE A 164 -8.62 -34.73 -30.46
N TRP A 165 -7.65 -33.83 -30.35
CA TRP A 165 -6.72 -33.53 -31.43
C TRP A 165 -5.98 -34.79 -31.84
N SER A 166 -5.70 -34.91 -33.13
CA SER A 166 -4.90 -36.00 -33.63
C SER A 166 -3.76 -35.49 -34.50
N ASN A 167 -2.53 -35.91 -34.17
CA ASN A 167 -1.37 -35.69 -35.03
C ASN A 167 -1.53 -36.54 -36.30
N THR A 168 -2.00 -35.91 -37.39
CA THR A 168 -2.22 -36.61 -38.66
C THR A 168 -0.95 -36.98 -39.40
N ASN A 169 0.21 -36.50 -38.92
CA ASN A 169 1.52 -36.88 -39.47
C ASN A 169 2.06 -38.18 -38.85
N GLU A 170 1.40 -38.70 -37.82
CA GLU A 170 1.80 -39.90 -37.09
C GLU A 170 1.00 -41.16 -37.44
N VAL A 171 1.63 -42.31 -37.19
CA VAL A 171 1.02 -43.64 -37.28
C VAL A 171 1.45 -44.47 -36.08
N LEU A 172 0.53 -45.23 -35.47
CA LEU A 172 0.84 -46.06 -34.30
C LEU A 172 1.66 -47.30 -34.70
N ASP A 173 2.97 -47.15 -34.84
CA ASP A 173 3.88 -48.23 -35.25
C ASP A 173 5.16 -48.36 -34.42
N GLY A 174 5.32 -47.53 -33.40
CA GLY A 174 6.46 -47.50 -32.50
C GLY A 174 7.59 -46.62 -33.02
N THR A 175 7.34 -45.72 -33.97
CA THR A 175 8.34 -44.83 -34.56
C THR A 175 7.83 -43.39 -34.62
N ASP A 176 8.74 -42.44 -34.36
CA ASP A 176 8.52 -41.02 -34.60
C ASP A 176 8.53 -40.78 -36.13
N THR A 177 7.33 -40.69 -36.72
CA THR A 177 7.13 -40.66 -38.17
C THR A 177 7.32 -39.27 -38.73
N ASP A 178 6.93 -38.24 -37.97
CA ASP A 178 7.06 -36.83 -38.38
C ASP A 178 8.42 -36.22 -38.01
N GLY A 179 9.20 -36.90 -37.18
CA GLY A 179 10.55 -36.51 -36.77
C GLY A 179 10.58 -35.40 -35.72
N ASN A 180 9.49 -35.18 -35.00
CA ASN A 180 9.35 -34.13 -33.98
C ASN A 180 10.02 -34.48 -32.63
N GLY A 181 10.52 -35.72 -32.48
CA GLY A 181 11.18 -36.23 -31.29
C GLY A 181 10.26 -37.03 -30.34
N TYR A 182 8.99 -37.20 -30.68
CA TYR A 182 7.97 -37.84 -29.87
C TYR A 182 7.41 -39.06 -30.60
N ILE A 183 7.58 -40.26 -30.02
CA ILE A 183 7.21 -41.51 -30.69
C ILE A 183 5.69 -41.73 -30.60
N ASP A 184 5.03 -41.86 -31.76
CA ASP A 184 3.60 -42.16 -31.87
C ASP A 184 2.70 -41.17 -31.09
N ASP A 185 3.02 -39.88 -31.05
CA ASP A 185 2.28 -38.81 -30.33
C ASP A 185 0.95 -38.43 -31.01
N ILE A 186 0.15 -39.45 -31.34
CA ILE A 186 -1.06 -39.38 -32.17
C ILE A 186 -2.13 -38.47 -31.60
N ARG A 187 -2.12 -38.20 -30.30
CA ARG A 187 -3.18 -37.44 -29.62
C ARG A 187 -2.66 -36.32 -28.73
N GLY A 188 -1.35 -36.23 -28.49
CA GLY A 188 -0.74 -35.45 -27.43
C GLY A 188 0.38 -36.24 -26.75
N TRP A 189 0.89 -35.73 -25.64
CA TRP A 189 2.09 -36.30 -25.00
C TRP A 189 2.05 -36.28 -23.47
N ASP A 190 2.63 -37.31 -22.87
CA ASP A 190 2.92 -37.40 -21.44
C ASP A 190 4.37 -37.04 -21.14
N PHE A 191 4.58 -35.94 -20.42
CA PHE A 191 5.91 -35.45 -20.05
C PHE A 191 6.37 -36.00 -18.70
N VAL A 192 5.48 -36.61 -17.92
CA VAL A 192 5.72 -36.98 -16.52
C VAL A 192 6.72 -38.14 -16.45
N HIS A 193 7.82 -37.93 -15.73
CA HIS A 193 8.81 -38.98 -15.49
C HIS A 193 9.62 -38.74 -14.21
N GLY A 194 10.23 -39.79 -13.67
CA GLY A 194 11.10 -39.71 -12.50
C GLY A 194 10.40 -39.34 -11.18
N VAL A 195 9.07 -39.37 -11.15
CA VAL A 195 8.25 -39.05 -9.96
C VAL A 195 7.66 -40.29 -9.29
N SER A 196 8.12 -41.48 -9.66
CA SER A 196 7.66 -42.74 -9.06
C SER A 196 8.48 -43.10 -7.82
N GLY A 197 7.82 -43.56 -6.75
CA GLY A 197 8.48 -44.03 -5.53
C GLY A 197 7.65 -43.82 -4.27
N SER A 198 8.32 -43.77 -3.11
CA SER A 198 7.66 -43.72 -1.79
C SER A 198 7.65 -42.34 -1.12
N GLY A 199 8.02 -41.26 -1.83
CA GLY A 199 7.96 -39.90 -1.30
C GLY A 199 6.55 -39.30 -1.35
N ASP A 200 6.26 -38.34 -0.48
CA ASP A 200 4.92 -37.73 -0.38
C ASP A 200 4.50 -37.03 -1.69
N THR A 201 5.44 -36.40 -2.41
CA THR A 201 5.20 -35.74 -3.70
C THR A 201 5.31 -36.68 -4.90
N ASN A 202 5.68 -37.94 -4.69
CA ASN A 202 5.76 -38.93 -5.77
C ASN A 202 4.36 -39.36 -6.22
N ALA A 203 4.25 -39.76 -7.47
CA ALA A 203 3.03 -40.30 -8.07
C ALA A 203 2.45 -41.46 -7.23
N SER A 204 1.12 -41.45 -7.11
CA SER A 204 0.38 -42.44 -6.34
C SER A 204 0.51 -43.84 -6.94
N PRO A 205 0.37 -44.91 -6.14
CA PRO A 205 0.47 -46.27 -6.66
C PRO A 205 -0.55 -46.55 -7.77
N GLY A 206 -0.06 -46.85 -8.96
CA GLY A 206 -0.88 -47.15 -10.15
C GLY A 206 -1.07 -45.97 -11.09
N GLU A 207 -0.59 -44.78 -10.73
CA GLU A 207 -0.42 -43.68 -11.67
C GLU A 207 0.87 -43.85 -12.49
N ASP A 208 0.84 -43.36 -13.74
CA ASP A 208 2.02 -43.32 -14.58
C ASP A 208 2.93 -42.15 -14.20
N GLY A 209 4.15 -42.44 -13.77
CA GLY A 209 5.13 -41.42 -13.38
C GLY A 209 6.57 -41.82 -13.64
N GLU A 210 6.79 -42.83 -14.50
CA GLU A 210 8.12 -43.39 -14.74
C GLU A 210 8.74 -42.86 -16.03
N ASN A 211 8.01 -42.89 -17.16
CA ASN A 211 8.56 -42.56 -18.47
C ASN A 211 7.62 -41.63 -19.25
N PRO A 212 8.17 -40.65 -19.97
CA PRO A 212 7.36 -39.86 -20.89
C PRO A 212 6.99 -40.69 -22.13
N ASP A 213 5.73 -40.66 -22.56
CA ASP A 213 5.22 -41.44 -23.68
C ASP A 213 3.97 -40.83 -24.35
N ASN A 214 3.35 -41.56 -25.28
CA ASN A 214 2.18 -41.13 -26.04
C ASN A 214 0.83 -41.39 -25.35
N ASN A 215 0.83 -41.64 -24.04
CA ASN A 215 -0.35 -41.96 -23.25
C ASN A 215 -0.63 -40.86 -22.20
N PRO A 216 -1.11 -39.66 -22.59
CA PRO A 216 -1.42 -38.55 -21.66
C PRO A 216 -2.67 -38.77 -20.75
N MET A 217 -2.96 -40.02 -20.35
CA MET A 217 -4.26 -40.42 -19.79
C MET A 217 -4.38 -39.80 -18.41
N ASP A 218 -5.54 -39.22 -18.11
CA ASP A 218 -5.75 -38.62 -16.81
C ASP A 218 -5.94 -39.69 -15.73
N TYR A 219 -5.14 -39.61 -14.69
CA TYR A 219 -5.32 -40.41 -13.48
C TYR A 219 -6.04 -39.64 -12.37
N ASN A 220 -5.83 -38.31 -12.32
CA ASN A 220 -6.32 -37.44 -11.24
C ASN A 220 -7.78 -37.02 -11.45
N GLY A 221 -8.17 -36.75 -12.70
CA GLY A 221 -9.48 -36.27 -13.12
C GLY A 221 -9.53 -34.74 -13.33
N HIS A 222 -8.62 -33.97 -12.75
CA HIS A 222 -8.63 -32.51 -12.87
C HIS A 222 -8.51 -32.04 -14.33
N GLY A 223 -7.52 -32.54 -15.07
CA GLY A 223 -7.33 -32.18 -16.48
C GLY A 223 -8.49 -32.59 -17.38
N THR A 224 -9.13 -33.74 -17.10
CA THR A 224 -10.38 -34.15 -17.78
C THR A 224 -11.51 -33.16 -17.54
N HIS A 225 -11.65 -32.64 -16.31
CA HIS A 225 -12.66 -31.64 -15.96
C HIS A 225 -12.43 -30.32 -16.70
N VAL A 226 -11.18 -29.87 -16.73
CA VAL A 226 -10.72 -28.68 -17.45
C VAL A 226 -10.97 -28.82 -18.96
N ALA A 227 -10.64 -29.97 -19.56
CA ALA A 227 -10.86 -30.24 -20.99
C ALA A 227 -12.33 -30.18 -21.38
N GLY A 228 -13.24 -30.68 -20.54
CA GLY A 228 -14.68 -30.58 -20.81
C GLY A 228 -15.22 -29.15 -20.80
N ILE A 229 -14.72 -28.30 -19.89
CA ILE A 229 -15.09 -26.88 -19.88
C ILE A 229 -14.58 -26.20 -21.15
N ALA A 230 -13.36 -26.54 -21.58
CA ALA A 230 -12.72 -25.94 -22.73
C ALA A 230 -13.41 -26.30 -24.05
N ALA A 231 -13.73 -27.57 -24.31
CA ALA A 231 -14.25 -27.98 -25.63
C ALA A 231 -15.10 -29.27 -25.67
N ALA A 232 -15.81 -29.66 -24.60
CA ALA A 232 -16.72 -30.81 -24.65
C ALA A 232 -17.64 -30.79 -25.90
N SER A 233 -17.83 -31.97 -26.49
CA SER A 233 -18.68 -32.17 -27.66
C SER A 233 -20.10 -31.69 -27.35
N THR A 234 -20.60 -30.71 -28.10
CA THR A 234 -21.93 -30.13 -27.85
C THR A 234 -22.90 -30.58 -28.93
N ASN A 235 -24.18 -30.70 -28.58
CA ASN A 235 -25.26 -31.23 -29.40
C ASN A 235 -25.15 -32.74 -29.70
N ASN A 236 -24.52 -33.52 -28.82
CA ASN A 236 -24.34 -34.97 -28.99
C ASN A 236 -25.36 -35.84 -28.21
N LEU A 237 -26.35 -35.20 -27.55
CA LEU A 237 -27.40 -35.79 -26.71
C LEU A 237 -26.93 -36.39 -25.37
N VAL A 238 -25.65 -36.32 -25.03
CA VAL A 238 -25.10 -36.77 -23.75
C VAL A 238 -24.51 -35.60 -22.98
N GLY A 239 -24.00 -35.82 -21.78
CA GLY A 239 -23.12 -34.87 -21.10
C GLY A 239 -23.46 -33.39 -21.08
N ILE A 240 -22.42 -32.58 -21.27
CA ILE A 240 -22.36 -31.13 -21.09
C ILE A 240 -22.14 -30.41 -22.43
N ALA A 241 -22.23 -29.08 -22.41
CA ALA A 241 -21.89 -28.21 -23.52
C ALA A 241 -20.62 -27.39 -23.23
N SER A 242 -19.90 -26.96 -24.27
CA SER A 242 -18.78 -26.02 -24.18
C SER A 242 -19.03 -24.77 -25.04
N VAL A 243 -18.29 -23.69 -24.81
CA VAL A 243 -18.48 -22.43 -25.56
C VAL A 243 -18.01 -22.58 -27.01
N ALA A 244 -16.79 -23.08 -27.22
CA ALA A 244 -16.24 -23.40 -28.53
C ALA A 244 -16.48 -24.87 -28.90
N SER A 245 -17.71 -25.18 -29.28
CA SER A 245 -18.05 -26.54 -29.67
C SER A 245 -17.28 -26.99 -30.93
N GLY A 246 -16.64 -28.15 -30.85
CA GLY A 246 -15.88 -28.73 -31.95
C GLY A 246 -14.44 -28.23 -32.08
N ALA A 247 -13.97 -27.33 -31.21
CA ALA A 247 -12.54 -27.11 -31.03
C ALA A 247 -11.87 -28.42 -30.56
N LEU A 248 -10.62 -28.64 -30.97
CA LEU A 248 -9.88 -29.85 -30.63
C LEU A 248 -9.08 -29.66 -29.34
N ILE A 249 -9.10 -30.65 -28.45
CA ILE A 249 -8.29 -30.72 -27.24
C ILE A 249 -6.99 -31.47 -27.55
N MET A 250 -5.85 -30.83 -27.32
CA MET A 250 -4.53 -31.47 -27.30
C MET A 250 -4.16 -31.76 -25.83
N PRO A 251 -4.28 -33.00 -25.34
CA PRO A 251 -3.87 -33.38 -23.99
C PRO A 251 -2.35 -33.29 -23.84
N LEU A 252 -1.91 -32.50 -22.86
CA LEU A 252 -0.50 -32.31 -22.53
C LEU A 252 -0.32 -32.61 -21.04
N ARG A 253 0.04 -33.85 -20.73
CA ARG A 253 0.13 -34.30 -19.34
C ARG A 253 1.46 -33.83 -18.75
N ALA A 254 1.38 -32.83 -17.87
CA ALA A 254 2.51 -32.24 -17.15
C ALA A 254 2.40 -32.40 -15.62
N GLY A 255 1.28 -32.98 -15.16
CA GLY A 255 0.99 -33.18 -13.75
C GLY A 255 0.54 -34.58 -13.38
N TRP A 256 0.55 -34.86 -12.09
CA TRP A 256 0.20 -36.17 -11.51
C TRP A 256 -0.50 -36.04 -10.14
N HIS A 257 -1.12 -37.12 -9.68
CA HIS A 257 -1.73 -37.29 -8.37
C HIS A 257 -0.74 -37.90 -7.35
N ALA A 258 -0.19 -37.09 -6.46
CA ALA A 258 0.82 -37.55 -5.52
C ALA A 258 0.25 -38.33 -4.31
N ASN A 259 1.14 -39.03 -3.62
CA ASN A 259 0.85 -39.86 -2.44
C ASN A 259 0.19 -39.10 -1.28
N ASP A 260 0.40 -37.79 -1.18
CA ASP A 260 -0.26 -36.90 -0.21
C ASP A 260 -1.74 -36.57 -0.56
N GLY A 261 -2.22 -37.09 -1.69
CA GLY A 261 -3.57 -36.89 -2.21
C GLY A 261 -3.76 -35.60 -3.00
N ARG A 262 -2.70 -34.85 -3.31
CA ARG A 262 -2.75 -33.61 -4.09
C ARG A 262 -2.37 -33.83 -5.55
N GLY A 263 -2.84 -32.93 -6.42
CA GLY A 263 -2.32 -32.82 -7.79
C GLY A 263 -1.11 -31.88 -7.82
N TYR A 264 -0.06 -32.27 -8.54
CA TYR A 264 1.12 -31.43 -8.80
C TYR A 264 1.33 -31.28 -10.30
N VAL A 265 1.87 -30.13 -10.72
CA VAL A 265 2.35 -29.88 -12.08
C VAL A 265 3.81 -29.44 -11.97
N SER A 266 4.68 -30.03 -12.78
CA SER A 266 6.10 -29.67 -12.82
C SER A 266 6.33 -28.49 -13.76
N SER A 267 7.09 -27.47 -13.33
CA SER A 267 7.45 -26.33 -14.17
C SER A 267 8.31 -26.74 -15.39
N LEU A 268 9.15 -27.77 -15.23
CA LEU A 268 9.90 -28.36 -16.35
C LEU A 268 8.97 -29.01 -17.37
N PHE A 269 8.02 -29.84 -16.92
CA PHE A 269 7.12 -30.57 -17.81
C PHE A 269 6.12 -29.62 -18.47
N ALA A 270 5.64 -28.61 -17.76
CA ALA A 270 4.79 -27.56 -18.33
C ALA A 270 5.54 -26.74 -19.39
N SER A 271 6.81 -26.38 -19.14
CA SER A 271 7.66 -25.70 -20.13
C SER A 271 7.82 -26.53 -21.41
N GLN A 272 8.07 -27.84 -21.28
CA GLN A 272 8.11 -28.77 -22.42
C GLN A 272 6.76 -28.93 -23.12
N ALA A 273 5.66 -28.90 -22.37
CA ALA A 273 4.31 -28.94 -22.92
C ALA A 273 3.97 -27.68 -23.73
N TYR A 274 4.34 -26.49 -23.26
CA TYR A 274 4.20 -25.26 -24.05
C TYR A 274 4.98 -25.32 -25.36
N HIS A 275 6.24 -25.79 -25.29
CA HIS A 275 7.08 -25.99 -26.48
C HIS A 275 6.41 -26.94 -27.48
N TYR A 276 5.95 -28.11 -27.01
CA TYR A 276 5.24 -29.08 -27.84
C TYR A 276 3.95 -28.51 -28.45
N ALA A 277 3.15 -27.79 -27.65
CA ALA A 277 1.90 -27.19 -28.09
C ALA A 277 2.14 -26.23 -29.27
N ALA A 278 3.18 -25.39 -29.17
CA ALA A 278 3.55 -24.45 -30.21
C ALA A 278 3.97 -25.15 -31.50
N ASP A 279 4.89 -26.11 -31.40
CA ASP A 279 5.44 -26.82 -32.55
C ASP A 279 4.39 -27.70 -33.27
N ASN A 280 3.37 -28.16 -32.53
CA ASN A 280 2.26 -28.96 -33.06
C ASN A 280 1.00 -28.15 -33.42
N GLY A 281 1.10 -26.82 -33.45
CA GLY A 281 0.06 -25.94 -34.00
C GLY A 281 -1.14 -25.71 -33.08
N ALA A 282 -0.96 -25.82 -31.76
CA ALA A 282 -1.95 -25.30 -30.81
C ALA A 282 -2.17 -23.80 -31.06
N HIS A 283 -3.39 -23.32 -30.86
CA HIS A 283 -3.72 -21.90 -30.97
C HIS A 283 -3.82 -21.25 -29.60
N ILE A 284 -4.22 -22.04 -28.60
CA ILE A 284 -4.48 -21.61 -27.24
C ILE A 284 -3.96 -22.72 -26.32
N THR A 285 -3.39 -22.35 -25.18
CA THR A 285 -3.09 -23.28 -24.08
C THR A 285 -3.80 -22.83 -22.81
N ASN A 286 -4.30 -23.78 -22.05
CA ASN A 286 -4.85 -23.55 -20.72
C ASN A 286 -4.04 -24.31 -19.67
N GLN A 287 -3.53 -23.59 -18.67
CA GLN A 287 -2.90 -24.15 -17.48
C GLN A 287 -3.71 -23.79 -16.23
N SER A 288 -4.28 -24.81 -15.60
CA SER A 288 -5.18 -24.65 -14.45
C SER A 288 -4.49 -24.96 -13.11
N SER A 289 -3.19 -24.66 -13.01
CA SER A 289 -2.34 -24.81 -11.84
C SER A 289 -1.53 -23.54 -11.57
N GLY A 290 -1.02 -23.36 -10.35
CA GLY A 290 -0.03 -22.32 -10.08
C GLY A 290 1.29 -22.57 -10.81
N SER A 291 2.07 -21.52 -11.01
CA SER A 291 3.38 -21.56 -11.67
C SER A 291 4.47 -20.87 -10.84
N SER A 292 5.69 -21.41 -10.91
CA SER A 292 6.87 -20.85 -10.26
C SER A 292 8.14 -21.10 -11.08
N GLY A 293 9.07 -20.14 -11.02
CA GLY A 293 10.38 -20.19 -11.67
C GLY A 293 10.38 -19.69 -13.12
N GLN A 294 11.55 -19.26 -13.61
CA GLN A 294 11.72 -18.67 -14.95
C GLN A 294 11.54 -19.68 -16.10
N LEU A 295 11.86 -20.96 -15.88
CA LEU A 295 11.82 -21.98 -16.94
C LEU A 295 10.43 -22.16 -17.57
N ILE A 296 9.36 -22.09 -16.77
CA ILE A 296 7.99 -22.19 -17.29
C ILE A 296 7.59 -20.92 -18.06
N VAL A 297 8.07 -19.76 -17.61
CA VAL A 297 7.90 -18.48 -18.31
C VAL A 297 8.56 -18.53 -19.69
N ASP A 298 9.80 -19.04 -19.78
CA ASP A 298 10.51 -19.17 -21.05
C ASP A 298 9.79 -20.11 -22.03
N GLY A 299 9.27 -21.24 -21.54
CA GLY A 299 8.48 -22.18 -22.35
C GLY A 299 7.17 -21.57 -22.85
N ALA A 300 6.43 -20.88 -21.97
CA ALA A 300 5.21 -20.18 -22.33
C ALA A 300 5.48 -19.00 -23.29
N PHE A 301 6.58 -18.27 -23.12
CA PHE A 301 6.96 -17.17 -23.99
C PHE A 301 7.35 -17.68 -25.38
N TYR A 302 8.06 -18.81 -25.47
CA TYR A 302 8.30 -19.48 -26.74
C TYR A 302 6.99 -19.81 -27.46
N ALA A 303 6.00 -20.36 -26.75
CA ALA A 303 4.70 -20.64 -27.33
C ALA A 303 3.95 -19.37 -27.77
N PHE A 304 3.99 -18.32 -26.95
CA PHE A 304 3.41 -17.02 -27.29
C PHE A 304 4.04 -16.40 -28.54
N LEU A 305 5.37 -16.42 -28.66
CA LEU A 305 6.09 -15.93 -29.85
C LEU A 305 5.73 -16.73 -31.12
N ASN A 306 5.36 -18.00 -30.97
CA ASN A 306 4.86 -18.85 -32.05
C ASN A 306 3.35 -18.73 -32.28
N GLY A 307 2.69 -17.75 -31.67
CA GLY A 307 1.29 -17.41 -31.92
C GLY A 307 0.27 -18.18 -31.07
N VAL A 308 0.72 -18.82 -29.98
CA VAL A 308 -0.15 -19.53 -29.04
C VAL A 308 -0.62 -18.58 -27.93
N LEU A 309 -1.93 -18.43 -27.74
CA LEU A 309 -2.49 -17.68 -26.63
C LEU A 309 -2.38 -18.46 -25.33
N ILE A 310 -1.77 -17.88 -24.31
CA ILE A 310 -1.55 -18.56 -23.03
C ILE A 310 -2.56 -18.06 -21.98
N ILE A 311 -3.26 -19.01 -21.35
CA ILE A 311 -4.27 -18.73 -20.34
C ILE A 311 -3.91 -19.51 -19.07
N GLU A 312 -3.84 -18.81 -17.95
CA GLU A 312 -3.53 -19.38 -16.64
C GLU A 312 -4.61 -19.02 -15.61
N SER A 313 -4.84 -19.93 -14.67
CA SER A 313 -5.66 -19.65 -13.49
C SER A 313 -4.93 -18.78 -12.46
N ALA A 314 -5.59 -17.77 -11.90
CA ALA A 314 -4.96 -16.80 -10.99
C ALA A 314 -4.53 -17.33 -9.60
N GLY A 315 -5.05 -18.47 -9.17
CA GLY A 315 -4.78 -19.08 -7.86
C GLY A 315 -5.94 -18.96 -6.87
N ASN A 316 -5.93 -19.82 -5.84
CA ASN A 316 -7.05 -20.06 -4.93
C ASN A 316 -6.74 -19.69 -3.46
N SER A 317 -5.88 -18.68 -3.23
CA SER A 317 -5.39 -18.30 -1.91
C SER A 317 -6.00 -17.00 -1.36
N ASN A 318 -6.88 -16.35 -2.12
CA ASN A 318 -7.47 -15.05 -1.79
C ASN A 318 -6.42 -13.97 -1.44
N ASN A 319 -5.37 -13.86 -2.25
CA ASN A 319 -4.32 -12.85 -2.11
C ASN A 319 -4.05 -12.11 -3.44
N GLN A 320 -3.09 -11.18 -3.41
CA GLN A 320 -2.67 -10.36 -4.54
C GLN A 320 -1.32 -10.74 -5.13
N SER A 321 -0.76 -11.89 -4.73
CA SER A 321 0.55 -12.31 -5.21
C SER A 321 0.39 -13.07 -6.53
N PRO A 322 0.96 -12.59 -7.65
CA PRO A 322 0.94 -13.30 -8.91
C PRO A 322 1.77 -14.59 -8.85
N SER A 323 1.41 -15.57 -9.68
CA SER A 323 2.29 -16.68 -10.04
C SER A 323 3.33 -16.23 -11.06
N ALA A 324 4.36 -17.03 -11.32
CA ALA A 324 5.43 -16.64 -12.27
C ALA A 324 4.91 -16.32 -13.68
N LEU A 325 3.93 -17.08 -14.19
CA LEU A 325 3.23 -16.77 -15.43
C LEU A 325 2.25 -15.62 -15.26
N GLY A 326 1.48 -15.59 -14.16
CA GLY A 326 0.48 -14.55 -13.91
C GLY A 326 1.05 -13.13 -13.85
N ALA A 327 2.34 -12.98 -13.49
CA ALA A 327 3.05 -11.71 -13.49
C ALA A 327 3.38 -11.18 -14.91
N GLN A 328 3.24 -12.02 -15.94
CA GLN A 328 3.64 -11.65 -17.30
C GLN A 328 2.50 -10.95 -18.04
N PRO A 329 2.73 -9.77 -18.67
CA PRO A 329 1.67 -8.97 -19.29
C PRO A 329 1.07 -9.60 -20.57
N TRP A 330 1.71 -10.64 -21.12
CA TRP A 330 1.27 -11.39 -22.30
C TRP A 330 0.53 -12.70 -21.96
N ILE A 331 0.31 -12.97 -20.67
CA ILE A 331 -0.51 -14.08 -20.17
C ILE A 331 -1.92 -13.57 -19.85
N ILE A 332 -2.96 -14.33 -20.20
CA ILE A 332 -4.31 -14.08 -19.67
C ILE A 332 -4.43 -14.78 -18.31
N SER A 333 -4.29 -14.03 -17.22
CA SER A 333 -4.51 -14.52 -15.87
C SER A 333 -5.98 -14.37 -15.48
N VAL A 334 -6.60 -15.48 -15.05
CA VAL A 334 -8.06 -15.57 -14.91
C VAL A 334 -8.49 -15.71 -13.45
N ALA A 335 -9.21 -14.70 -12.94
CA ALA A 335 -9.88 -14.74 -11.65
C ALA A 335 -11.24 -15.48 -11.73
N SER A 336 -11.67 -16.03 -10.59
CA SER A 336 -12.87 -16.85 -10.48
C SER A 336 -14.06 -16.07 -9.94
N LEU A 337 -15.21 -16.16 -10.61
CA LEU A 337 -16.48 -15.57 -10.19
C LEU A 337 -17.48 -16.62 -9.69
N ASP A 338 -18.33 -16.18 -8.77
CA ASP A 338 -19.53 -16.89 -8.34
C ASP A 338 -20.70 -16.67 -9.32
N PRO A 339 -21.84 -17.37 -9.16
CA PRO A 339 -22.99 -17.23 -10.05
C PRO A 339 -23.68 -15.86 -10.05
N ASN A 340 -23.26 -14.93 -9.18
CA ASN A 340 -23.79 -13.56 -9.07
C ASN A 340 -22.74 -12.52 -9.50
N ASP A 341 -21.72 -12.90 -10.26
CA ASP A 341 -20.62 -12.05 -10.72
C ASP A 341 -19.76 -11.46 -9.61
N ARG A 342 -19.80 -12.05 -8.42
CA ARG A 342 -18.90 -11.67 -7.34
C ARG A 342 -17.65 -12.50 -7.41
N LYS A 343 -16.50 -11.89 -7.13
CA LYS A 343 -15.25 -12.60 -6.91
C LYS A 343 -15.48 -13.77 -5.93
N SER A 344 -15.14 -14.98 -6.36
CA SER A 344 -15.21 -16.17 -5.51
C SER A 344 -14.32 -15.96 -4.27
N SER A 345 -14.77 -16.44 -3.11
CA SER A 345 -14.08 -16.17 -1.83
C SER A 345 -12.64 -16.68 -1.79
N PHE A 346 -12.30 -17.67 -2.61
CA PHE A 346 -10.96 -18.23 -2.73
C PHE A 346 -10.11 -17.58 -3.82
N SER A 347 -10.70 -16.86 -4.79
CA SER A 347 -9.96 -16.37 -5.96
C SER A 347 -8.87 -15.40 -5.54
N ASN A 348 -7.66 -15.55 -6.08
CA ASN A 348 -6.70 -14.45 -6.11
C ASN A 348 -7.23 -13.30 -6.99
N PHE A 349 -6.71 -12.10 -6.75
CA PHE A 349 -7.12 -10.83 -7.36
C PHE A 349 -5.92 -9.89 -7.39
N GLY A 350 -5.87 -8.90 -8.27
CA GLY A 350 -4.71 -8.00 -8.39
C GLY A 350 -4.71 -7.28 -9.73
N ASP A 351 -3.79 -6.33 -9.90
CA ASP A 351 -3.56 -5.61 -11.16
C ASP A 351 -3.05 -6.52 -12.29
N TYR A 352 -2.42 -7.64 -11.95
CA TYR A 352 -1.98 -8.68 -12.88
C TYR A 352 -3.14 -9.54 -13.45
N ILE A 353 -4.35 -9.45 -12.89
CA ILE A 353 -5.51 -10.16 -13.43
C ILE A 353 -5.93 -9.52 -14.74
N THR A 354 -6.05 -10.31 -15.80
CA THR A 354 -6.43 -9.79 -17.12
C THR A 354 -7.94 -9.76 -17.31
N VAL A 355 -8.62 -10.85 -16.91
CA VAL A 355 -10.08 -11.03 -16.98
C VAL A 355 -10.56 -11.94 -15.84
N SER A 356 -11.87 -11.96 -15.64
CA SER A 356 -12.55 -12.85 -14.72
C SER A 356 -13.50 -13.79 -15.48
N ALA A 357 -13.76 -14.98 -14.95
CA ALA A 357 -14.75 -15.90 -15.50
C ALA A 357 -15.43 -16.74 -14.40
N PRO A 358 -16.62 -17.31 -14.67
CA PRO A 358 -17.29 -18.18 -13.71
C PRO A 358 -16.43 -19.39 -13.35
N GLY A 359 -16.13 -19.58 -12.07
CA GLY A 359 -15.32 -20.71 -11.60
C GLY A 359 -15.82 -21.36 -10.31
N SER A 360 -16.99 -20.96 -9.80
CA SER A 360 -17.63 -21.62 -8.66
C SER A 360 -18.74 -22.59 -9.09
N ASN A 361 -18.69 -23.82 -8.59
CA ASN A 361 -19.69 -24.87 -8.78
C ASN A 361 -19.91 -25.26 -10.27
N ILE A 362 -18.82 -25.36 -11.02
CA ILE A 362 -18.79 -25.65 -12.47
C ILE A 362 -18.89 -27.15 -12.71
N LEU A 363 -19.92 -27.57 -13.44
CA LEU A 363 -20.15 -28.96 -13.85
C LEU A 363 -19.35 -29.26 -15.12
N SER A 364 -18.57 -30.34 -15.11
CA SER A 364 -17.81 -30.82 -16.28
C SER A 364 -17.56 -32.33 -16.21
N THR A 365 -16.93 -32.86 -17.26
CA THR A 365 -16.45 -34.24 -17.41
C THR A 365 -15.49 -34.65 -16.29
N ILE A 366 -15.36 -35.94 -16.03
CA ILE A 366 -14.36 -36.49 -15.11
C ILE A 366 -13.93 -37.87 -15.60
N VAL A 367 -12.72 -38.31 -15.24
CA VAL A 367 -12.19 -39.62 -15.67
C VAL A 367 -13.16 -40.78 -15.36
N GLU A 368 -13.43 -41.65 -16.34
CA GLU A 368 -14.28 -42.83 -16.20
C GLU A 368 -13.56 -44.13 -16.64
N PRO A 369 -13.40 -45.15 -15.76
CA PRO A 369 -13.87 -45.21 -14.37
C PRO A 369 -12.90 -44.54 -13.39
N SER A 370 -13.40 -43.62 -12.55
CA SER A 370 -12.62 -43.06 -11.44
C SER A 370 -12.73 -43.88 -10.15
N THR A 371 -11.57 -44.16 -9.52
CA THR A 371 -11.48 -44.65 -8.13
C THR A 371 -11.80 -43.56 -7.10
N PHE A 372 -11.65 -42.28 -7.45
CA PHE A 372 -11.85 -41.13 -6.57
C PHE A 372 -13.29 -40.59 -6.60
N TYR A 373 -13.98 -40.70 -7.75
CA TYR A 373 -15.27 -40.03 -7.98
C TYR A 373 -16.45 -41.00 -8.12
N GLY A 374 -16.33 -42.23 -7.59
CA GLY A 374 -17.46 -43.15 -7.40
C GLY A 374 -18.14 -43.62 -8.70
N GLY A 375 -17.41 -43.65 -9.82
CA GLY A 375 -17.95 -44.05 -11.13
C GLY A 375 -18.88 -43.02 -11.79
N ASN A 376 -18.82 -41.75 -11.37
CA ASN A 376 -19.49 -40.66 -12.08
C ASN A 376 -18.72 -40.30 -13.36
N LYS A 377 -19.45 -39.84 -14.38
CA LYS A 377 -18.92 -39.29 -15.64
C LYS A 377 -18.78 -37.77 -15.63
N TYR A 378 -19.51 -37.10 -14.72
CA TYR A 378 -19.52 -35.64 -14.61
C TYR A 378 -19.56 -35.23 -13.14
N VAL A 379 -18.83 -34.19 -12.77
CA VAL A 379 -18.73 -33.68 -11.39
C VAL A 379 -18.65 -32.15 -11.36
N ARG A 380 -18.94 -31.55 -10.20
CA ARG A 380 -18.80 -30.11 -9.98
C ARG A 380 -17.55 -29.77 -9.20
N PHE A 381 -16.74 -28.86 -9.71
CA PHE A 381 -15.59 -28.28 -9.02
C PHE A 381 -15.71 -26.76 -8.87
N SER A 382 -14.90 -26.20 -7.97
CA SER A 382 -14.76 -24.76 -7.78
C SER A 382 -13.29 -24.40 -7.70
N GLY A 383 -12.87 -23.37 -8.43
CA GLY A 383 -11.49 -22.89 -8.49
C GLY A 383 -11.29 -21.89 -9.62
N THR A 384 -10.21 -21.13 -9.59
CA THR A 384 -9.70 -20.41 -10.77
C THR A 384 -9.38 -21.38 -11.91
N SER A 385 -9.01 -22.62 -11.56
CA SER A 385 -8.81 -23.76 -12.46
C SER A 385 -10.03 -24.08 -13.35
N MET A 386 -11.24 -23.72 -12.91
CA MET A 386 -12.47 -23.88 -13.70
C MET A 386 -12.83 -22.61 -14.47
N ALA A 387 -12.35 -21.44 -14.04
CA ALA A 387 -12.57 -20.16 -14.72
C ALA A 387 -11.67 -20.03 -15.97
N ALA A 388 -10.39 -20.40 -15.86
CA ALA A 388 -9.43 -20.36 -16.96
C ALA A 388 -9.91 -21.09 -18.24
N PRO A 389 -10.41 -22.34 -18.19
CA PRO A 389 -10.88 -23.03 -19.39
C PRO A 389 -12.16 -22.43 -19.99
N VAL A 390 -12.96 -21.68 -19.22
CA VAL A 390 -14.07 -20.90 -19.79
C VAL A 390 -13.52 -19.82 -20.73
N VAL A 391 -12.47 -19.11 -20.30
CA VAL A 391 -11.79 -18.10 -21.13
C VAL A 391 -11.11 -18.75 -22.34
N ALA A 392 -10.48 -19.91 -22.16
CA ALA A 392 -9.91 -20.68 -23.28
C ALA A 392 -10.96 -21.09 -24.31
N SER A 393 -12.15 -21.49 -23.86
CA SER A 393 -13.27 -21.79 -24.73
C SER A 393 -13.78 -20.54 -25.48
N VAL A 394 -13.88 -19.38 -24.81
CA VAL A 394 -14.24 -18.11 -25.49
C VAL A 394 -13.18 -17.72 -26.53
N ALA A 395 -11.89 -17.78 -26.18
CA ALA A 395 -10.79 -17.52 -27.11
C ALA A 395 -10.85 -18.46 -28.32
N GLY A 396 -11.18 -19.74 -28.10
CA GLY A 396 -11.36 -20.71 -29.17
C GLY A 396 -12.49 -20.34 -30.12
N LEU A 397 -13.58 -19.80 -29.57
CA LEU A 397 -14.72 -19.33 -30.35
C LEU A 397 -14.35 -18.10 -31.21
N VAL A 398 -13.60 -17.17 -30.63
CA VAL A 398 -13.08 -15.99 -31.34
C VAL A 398 -12.13 -16.40 -32.46
N LYS A 399 -11.18 -17.32 -32.20
CA LYS A 399 -10.26 -17.82 -33.23
C LYS A 399 -10.98 -18.55 -34.36
N ALA A 400 -12.05 -19.30 -34.05
CA ALA A 400 -12.88 -19.95 -35.06
C ALA A 400 -13.59 -18.95 -35.98
N LYS A 401 -14.00 -17.78 -35.46
CA LYS A 401 -14.61 -16.70 -36.24
C LYS A 401 -13.57 -15.89 -37.02
N TYR A 402 -12.42 -15.61 -36.39
CA TYR A 402 -11.36 -14.78 -36.92
C TYR A 402 -10.05 -15.59 -37.03
N PRO A 403 -9.95 -16.55 -37.95
CA PRO A 403 -8.78 -17.42 -38.07
C PRO A 403 -7.50 -16.64 -38.42
N GLN A 404 -7.64 -15.46 -39.03
CA GLN A 404 -6.54 -14.57 -39.38
C GLN A 404 -5.95 -13.80 -38.20
N PHE A 405 -6.63 -13.73 -37.05
CA PHE A 405 -6.10 -13.00 -35.90
C PHE A 405 -4.77 -13.61 -35.46
N ASP A 406 -3.77 -12.75 -35.26
CA ASP A 406 -2.57 -13.16 -34.53
C ASP A 406 -2.88 -13.28 -33.01
N VAL A 407 -1.88 -13.66 -32.22
CA VAL A 407 -2.06 -13.86 -30.78
C VAL A 407 -2.36 -12.56 -30.03
N ILE A 408 -1.85 -11.42 -30.49
CA ILE A 408 -2.09 -10.11 -29.85
C ILE A 408 -3.52 -9.65 -30.14
N GLU A 409 -3.98 -9.79 -31.38
CA GLU A 409 -5.36 -9.49 -31.79
C GLU A 409 -6.35 -10.39 -31.05
N LEU A 410 -6.05 -11.69 -30.94
CA LEU A 410 -6.88 -12.65 -30.21
C LEU A 410 -6.94 -12.32 -28.71
N PHE A 411 -5.80 -12.06 -28.08
CA PHE A 411 -5.72 -11.62 -26.68
C PHE A 411 -6.58 -10.37 -26.48
N THR A 412 -6.35 -9.34 -27.29
CA THR A 412 -7.03 -8.05 -27.17
C THR A 412 -8.53 -8.21 -27.34
N GLN A 413 -8.97 -9.01 -28.31
CA GLN A 413 -10.39 -9.27 -28.55
C GLN A 413 -11.07 -9.92 -27.35
N VAL A 414 -10.43 -10.88 -26.68
CA VAL A 414 -10.99 -11.56 -25.50
C VAL A 414 -11.05 -10.63 -24.29
N VAL A 415 -10.01 -9.83 -24.08
CA VAL A 415 -9.85 -8.97 -22.90
C VAL A 415 -10.71 -7.71 -23.00
N GLU A 416 -10.60 -6.95 -24.08
CA GLU A 416 -11.26 -5.63 -24.20
C GLU A 416 -12.78 -5.72 -24.39
N THR A 417 -13.32 -6.91 -24.68
CA THR A 417 -14.76 -7.14 -24.83
C THR A 417 -15.43 -7.73 -23.58
N ALA A 418 -14.67 -7.88 -22.49
CA ALA A 418 -15.21 -8.28 -21.19
C ALA A 418 -16.23 -7.25 -20.65
N ASP A 419 -17.15 -7.73 -19.82
CA ASP A 419 -18.09 -6.88 -19.07
C ASP A 419 -17.42 -6.41 -17.79
N ASN A 420 -17.30 -5.09 -17.61
CA ASN A 420 -16.87 -4.53 -16.33
C ASN A 420 -17.86 -4.92 -15.22
N ILE A 421 -17.33 -5.46 -14.12
CA ILE A 421 -18.07 -5.96 -12.95
C ILE A 421 -17.67 -5.27 -11.64
N ASP A 422 -17.00 -4.12 -11.71
CA ASP A 422 -16.52 -3.38 -10.53
C ASP A 422 -17.70 -2.93 -9.64
N ALA A 423 -18.82 -2.57 -10.27
CA ALA A 423 -20.04 -2.20 -9.55
C ALA A 423 -20.58 -3.33 -8.65
N ASP A 424 -20.39 -4.59 -9.07
CA ASP A 424 -20.77 -5.77 -8.29
C ASP A 424 -19.68 -6.19 -7.29
N ASN A 425 -18.47 -5.63 -7.40
CA ASN A 425 -17.28 -5.93 -6.61
C ASN A 425 -16.58 -4.64 -6.07
N PRO A 426 -17.25 -3.80 -5.29
CA PRO A 426 -16.75 -2.46 -4.93
C PRO A 426 -15.47 -2.46 -4.07
N SER A 427 -15.09 -3.61 -3.49
CA SER A 427 -13.83 -3.76 -2.74
C SER A 427 -12.63 -4.19 -3.60
N TYR A 428 -12.86 -4.43 -4.91
CA TYR A 428 -11.88 -5.01 -5.84
C TYR A 428 -11.86 -4.26 -7.18
N VAL A 429 -12.23 -2.97 -7.17
CA VAL A 429 -12.20 -2.11 -8.37
C VAL A 429 -10.80 -2.16 -8.97
N ASP A 430 -10.72 -2.41 -10.28
CA ASP A 430 -9.47 -2.56 -11.05
C ASP A 430 -8.57 -3.75 -10.63
N LEU A 431 -9.03 -4.65 -9.76
CA LEU A 431 -8.28 -5.83 -9.29
C LEU A 431 -8.81 -7.16 -9.84
N LEU A 432 -9.79 -7.12 -10.73
CA LEU A 432 -10.42 -8.30 -11.35
C LEU A 432 -10.29 -8.30 -12.88
N GLY A 433 -9.27 -7.59 -13.36
CA GLY A 433 -9.02 -7.31 -14.76
C GLY A 433 -10.10 -6.44 -15.39
N THR A 434 -10.22 -6.50 -16.70
CA THR A 434 -11.26 -5.79 -17.47
C THR A 434 -12.69 -6.24 -17.14
N GLY A 435 -12.82 -7.35 -16.40
CA GLY A 435 -14.07 -7.86 -15.86
C GLY A 435 -14.42 -9.26 -16.38
N ARG A 436 -15.70 -9.62 -16.36
CA ARG A 436 -16.16 -10.96 -16.78
C ARG A 436 -16.06 -11.13 -18.29
N VAL A 437 -15.42 -12.20 -18.76
CA VAL A 437 -15.41 -12.55 -20.20
C VAL A 437 -16.82 -12.65 -20.78
N ASN A 438 -17.03 -12.11 -21.99
CA ASN A 438 -18.33 -12.10 -22.67
C ASN A 438 -18.20 -12.67 -24.09
N ALA A 439 -18.75 -13.87 -24.32
CA ALA A 439 -18.62 -14.58 -25.59
C ALA A 439 -19.31 -13.83 -26.75
N ALA A 440 -20.47 -13.22 -26.53
CA ALA A 440 -21.23 -12.56 -27.59
C ALA A 440 -20.57 -11.24 -28.02
N ARG A 441 -20.08 -10.44 -27.07
CA ARG A 441 -19.33 -9.21 -27.36
C ARG A 441 -18.00 -9.51 -28.04
N ALA A 442 -17.29 -10.54 -27.59
CA ALA A 442 -16.05 -11.00 -28.21
C ALA A 442 -16.20 -11.37 -29.70
N LEU A 443 -17.38 -11.81 -30.14
CA LEU A 443 -17.64 -12.05 -31.56
C LEU A 443 -18.16 -10.82 -32.30
N SER A 444 -18.95 -9.96 -31.67
CA SER A 444 -19.71 -8.90 -32.35
C SER A 444 -19.04 -7.53 -32.37
N GLU A 445 -18.17 -7.24 -31.40
CA GLU A 445 -17.43 -5.99 -31.30
C GLU A 445 -16.10 -6.07 -32.07
N SER A 446 -15.60 -4.90 -32.50
CA SER A 446 -14.29 -4.78 -33.13
C SER A 446 -13.41 -3.93 -32.23
N VAL A 447 -12.38 -4.54 -31.67
CA VAL A 447 -11.34 -3.85 -30.90
C VAL A 447 -10.02 -3.89 -31.65
N THR A 448 -9.09 -3.01 -31.29
CA THR A 448 -7.78 -2.93 -31.93
C THR A 448 -6.72 -2.83 -30.86
N ALA A 449 -5.71 -3.71 -30.97
CA ALA A 449 -4.60 -3.73 -30.06
C ALA A 449 -3.75 -2.46 -30.22
N LYS A 450 -3.37 -1.85 -29.10
CA LYS A 450 -2.62 -0.59 -29.09
C LYS A 450 -1.17 -0.81 -28.66
N PRO A 451 -0.22 -0.01 -29.15
CA PRO A 451 1.15 -0.05 -28.66
C PRO A 451 1.22 0.29 -27.17
N ARG A 452 2.16 -0.34 -26.47
CA ARG A 452 2.49 -0.03 -25.07
C ARG A 452 3.98 0.26 -25.01
N LEU A 453 4.32 1.54 -24.97
CA LEU A 453 5.70 2.01 -25.05
C LEU A 453 6.27 2.26 -23.65
N GLN A 454 7.55 1.93 -23.46
CA GLN A 454 8.32 2.19 -22.25
C GLN A 454 9.72 2.67 -22.62
N ILE A 455 10.34 3.50 -21.76
CA ILE A 455 11.76 3.82 -21.85
C ILE A 455 12.55 2.56 -21.47
N HIS A 456 13.39 2.10 -22.39
CA HIS A 456 14.27 0.95 -22.21
C HIS A 456 15.68 1.36 -21.77
N GLY A 457 16.13 2.54 -22.22
CA GLY A 457 17.46 3.04 -21.91
C GLY A 457 17.62 4.52 -22.25
N LEU A 458 18.58 5.15 -21.59
CA LEU A 458 18.99 6.54 -21.80
C LEU A 458 20.49 6.56 -22.08
N THR A 459 20.92 7.38 -23.03
CA THR A 459 22.34 7.56 -23.32
C THR A 459 22.62 9.01 -23.68
N ILE A 460 23.64 9.58 -23.06
CA ILE A 460 24.20 10.89 -23.43
C ILE A 460 25.37 10.66 -24.38
N ASN A 461 25.28 11.28 -25.55
CA ASN A 461 26.37 11.33 -26.53
C ASN A 461 26.79 12.79 -26.74
N GLU A 462 27.82 13.22 -26.01
CA GLU A 462 28.33 14.59 -26.05
C GLU A 462 28.81 14.97 -27.46
N THR A 463 28.38 16.15 -27.90
CA THR A 463 28.85 16.80 -29.14
C THR A 463 29.94 17.84 -28.87
N SER A 464 30.05 18.31 -27.63
CA SER A 464 31.17 19.11 -27.12
C SER A 464 31.34 18.82 -25.64
N GLY A 465 32.57 18.62 -25.18
CA GLY A 465 32.81 18.22 -23.79
C GLY A 465 34.02 17.30 -23.67
N ASN A 466 34.00 16.46 -22.65
CA ASN A 466 35.05 15.49 -22.36
C ASN A 466 34.76 14.07 -22.93
N SER A 467 33.56 13.84 -23.47
CA SER A 467 33.09 12.57 -24.06
C SER A 467 33.05 11.39 -23.09
N ASN A 468 32.75 11.63 -21.81
CA ASN A 468 32.57 10.59 -20.77
C ASN A 468 31.13 10.02 -20.72
N GLY A 469 30.19 10.60 -21.46
CA GLY A 469 28.79 10.18 -21.51
C GLY A 469 27.97 10.65 -20.31
N VAL A 470 28.40 11.72 -19.65
CA VAL A 470 27.69 12.47 -18.61
C VAL A 470 27.48 13.89 -19.14
N LEU A 471 26.36 14.53 -18.84
CA LEU A 471 26.13 15.91 -19.28
C LEU A 471 26.60 16.89 -18.20
N GLU A 472 27.58 17.74 -18.50
CA GLU A 472 28.15 18.68 -17.53
C GLU A 472 27.88 20.15 -17.90
N PRO A 473 28.05 21.09 -16.93
CA PRO A 473 27.85 22.51 -17.19
C PRO A 473 28.65 23.03 -18.39
N GLY A 474 27.95 23.64 -19.35
CA GLY A 474 28.54 24.19 -20.58
C GLY A 474 28.68 23.21 -21.75
N GLU A 475 28.31 21.94 -21.56
CA GLU A 475 28.38 20.93 -22.62
C GLU A 475 27.14 20.89 -23.51
N THR A 476 27.32 20.31 -24.69
CA THR A 476 26.22 20.01 -25.62
C THR A 476 26.26 18.52 -25.93
N ALA A 477 25.09 17.90 -26.03
CA ALA A 477 24.97 16.46 -26.25
C ALA A 477 23.71 16.09 -27.04
N ASN A 478 23.68 14.85 -27.50
CA ASN A 478 22.45 14.21 -27.93
C ASN A 478 21.97 13.27 -26.82
N LEU A 479 20.80 13.54 -26.26
CA LEU A 479 20.08 12.58 -25.41
C LEU A 479 19.40 11.57 -26.33
N ILE A 480 19.89 10.34 -26.28
CA ILE A 480 19.32 9.19 -26.97
C ILE A 480 18.39 8.49 -26.00
N VAL A 481 17.09 8.49 -26.32
CA VAL A 481 16.07 7.75 -25.58
C VAL A 481 15.73 6.50 -26.37
N GLU A 482 15.99 5.33 -25.79
CA GLU A 482 15.59 4.06 -26.35
C GLU A 482 14.20 3.69 -25.85
N ILE A 483 13.27 3.45 -26.77
CA ILE A 483 11.89 3.09 -26.48
C ILE A 483 11.65 1.66 -26.93
N LYS A 484 11.11 0.84 -26.03
CA LYS A 484 10.66 -0.52 -26.31
C LYS A 484 9.14 -0.56 -26.34
N ASN A 485 8.60 -1.23 -27.36
CA ASN A 485 7.20 -1.57 -27.44
C ASN A 485 6.96 -2.95 -26.84
N LEU A 486 6.01 -3.02 -25.92
CA LEU A 486 5.68 -4.21 -25.15
C LEU A 486 4.39 -4.87 -25.65
N TRP A 487 3.74 -4.34 -26.69
CA TRP A 487 2.47 -4.87 -27.16
C TRP A 487 2.31 -4.79 -28.69
N ALA A 488 1.23 -4.20 -29.21
CA ALA A 488 0.93 -4.16 -30.65
C ALA A 488 1.78 -3.15 -31.41
N SER A 489 2.01 -3.38 -32.72
CA SER A 489 2.82 -2.49 -33.55
C SER A 489 2.28 -1.06 -33.60
N GLY A 490 3.19 -0.09 -33.59
CA GLY A 490 2.87 1.33 -33.69
C GLY A 490 3.43 1.96 -34.96
N SER A 491 2.78 3.02 -35.45
CA SER A 491 3.29 3.80 -36.58
C SER A 491 2.98 5.28 -36.44
N ASN A 492 3.83 6.11 -37.05
CA ASN A 492 3.72 7.58 -37.06
C ASN A 492 3.51 8.19 -35.66
N ILE A 493 4.27 7.72 -34.67
CA ILE A 493 4.21 8.25 -33.31
C ILE A 493 5.13 9.47 -33.24
N ASN A 494 4.57 10.61 -32.84
CA ASN A 494 5.31 11.83 -32.56
C ASN A 494 5.75 11.84 -31.10
N ALA A 495 7.07 11.90 -30.89
CA ALA A 495 7.68 12.03 -29.59
C ALA A 495 8.04 13.50 -29.34
N THR A 496 7.58 14.06 -28.24
CA THR A 496 7.92 15.42 -27.81
C THR A 496 8.57 15.35 -26.43
N LEU A 497 9.83 15.77 -26.34
CA LEU A 497 10.56 15.88 -25.09
C LEU A 497 10.29 17.26 -24.46
N SER A 498 10.17 17.32 -23.16
CA SER A 498 10.10 18.56 -22.40
C SER A 498 10.84 18.40 -21.09
N VAL A 499 11.43 19.50 -20.62
CA VAL A 499 11.92 19.62 -19.25
C VAL A 499 10.76 20.16 -18.41
N LEU A 500 10.54 19.61 -17.21
CA LEU A 500 9.48 20.10 -16.30
C LEU A 500 9.91 21.37 -15.55
N GLU A 501 11.21 21.65 -15.52
CA GLU A 501 11.83 22.84 -14.95
C GLU A 501 12.63 23.56 -16.05
N ASP A 502 12.46 24.88 -16.20
CA ASP A 502 13.02 25.65 -17.33
C ASP A 502 14.57 25.78 -17.32
N TRP A 503 15.27 25.17 -16.35
CA TRP A 503 16.73 25.25 -16.14
C TRP A 503 17.24 23.93 -15.49
N PRO A 504 18.48 23.47 -15.71
CA PRO A 504 19.60 24.02 -16.50
C PRO A 504 19.74 23.48 -17.93
N VAL A 505 18.81 22.64 -18.39
CA VAL A 505 18.89 21.98 -19.70
C VAL A 505 17.99 22.68 -20.70
N GLU A 506 18.56 23.05 -21.85
CA GLU A 506 17.79 23.49 -23.00
C GLU A 506 17.70 22.38 -24.05
N ILE A 507 16.51 22.16 -24.59
CA ILE A 507 16.28 21.20 -25.68
C ILE A 507 16.24 21.98 -27.01
N GLU A 508 17.28 21.87 -27.83
CA GLU A 508 17.38 22.63 -29.08
C GLU A 508 16.33 22.19 -30.12
N ASN A 509 16.08 20.88 -30.20
CA ASN A 509 14.97 20.30 -30.96
C ASN A 509 14.28 19.23 -30.12
N ASN A 510 13.05 19.51 -29.75
CA ASN A 510 12.29 18.70 -28.81
C ASN A 510 11.36 17.67 -29.47
N SER A 511 11.43 17.52 -30.79
CA SER A 511 10.51 16.65 -31.54
C SER A 511 11.25 15.57 -32.33
N ALA A 512 10.75 14.35 -32.25
CA ALA A 512 11.20 13.20 -33.04
C ALA A 512 10.00 12.39 -33.54
N ASN A 513 10.14 11.75 -34.71
CA ASN A 513 9.09 10.88 -35.25
C ASN A 513 9.55 9.43 -35.29
N ILE A 514 8.75 8.55 -34.71
CA ILE A 514 8.89 7.10 -34.82
C ILE A 514 7.98 6.66 -35.97
N ALA A 515 8.58 6.40 -37.13
CA ALA A 515 7.85 6.01 -38.34
C ALA A 515 7.09 4.69 -38.13
N SER A 516 7.75 3.71 -37.52
CA SER A 516 7.20 2.41 -37.17
C SER A 516 7.96 1.81 -35.99
N ILE A 517 7.25 1.07 -35.13
CA ILE A 517 7.83 0.21 -34.09
C ILE A 517 7.11 -1.14 -34.11
N GLY A 518 7.87 -2.22 -34.16
CA GLY A 518 7.38 -3.59 -34.19
C GLY A 518 6.59 -3.94 -32.93
N SER A 519 5.77 -4.99 -32.99
CA SER A 519 5.09 -5.52 -31.79
C SER A 519 6.08 -6.31 -30.92
N ILE A 520 5.62 -6.78 -29.76
CA ILE A 520 6.39 -7.72 -28.91
C ILE A 520 6.80 -9.01 -29.66
N LEU A 521 6.09 -9.39 -30.72
CA LEU A 521 6.42 -10.55 -31.57
C LEU A 521 7.56 -10.26 -32.55
N ASP A 522 7.79 -9.00 -32.90
CA ASP A 522 8.87 -8.56 -33.78
C ASP A 522 10.08 -8.13 -32.96
N THR A 523 10.75 -9.10 -32.33
CA THR A 523 11.89 -8.88 -31.42
C THR A 523 13.05 -8.11 -32.05
N ALA A 524 13.14 -8.10 -33.38
CA ALA A 524 14.16 -7.34 -34.11
C ALA A 524 13.83 -5.84 -34.26
N ASN A 525 12.54 -5.47 -34.24
CA ASN A 525 12.09 -4.09 -34.46
C ASN A 525 11.19 -3.55 -33.33
N SER A 526 11.07 -4.25 -32.20
CA SER A 526 10.29 -3.84 -31.03
C SER A 526 10.94 -2.69 -30.24
N THR A 527 12.14 -2.27 -30.61
CA THR A 527 12.90 -1.21 -29.95
C THR A 527 13.35 -0.16 -30.95
N VAL A 528 13.28 1.12 -30.58
CA VAL A 528 13.73 2.25 -31.41
C VAL A 528 14.44 3.29 -30.54
N SER A 529 15.54 3.84 -31.04
CA SER A 529 16.21 4.97 -30.39
C SER A 529 15.83 6.28 -31.08
N ILE A 530 15.43 7.27 -30.30
CA ILE A 530 15.19 8.64 -30.75
C ILE A 530 16.21 9.57 -30.08
N SER A 531 16.61 10.63 -30.78
CA SER A 531 17.70 11.50 -30.34
C SER A 531 17.23 12.95 -30.28
N PHE A 532 17.50 13.60 -29.14
CA PHE A 532 17.19 14.99 -28.87
C PHE A 532 18.49 15.76 -28.59
N PRO A 533 18.85 16.77 -29.40
CA PRO A 533 19.97 17.65 -29.09
C PRO A 533 19.63 18.52 -27.88
N ILE A 534 20.52 18.53 -26.89
CA ILE A 534 20.39 19.26 -25.64
C ILE A 534 21.68 20.00 -25.31
N SER A 535 21.57 21.10 -24.57
CA SER A 535 22.70 21.86 -24.04
C SER A 535 22.51 22.15 -22.56
N CYS A 536 23.60 22.14 -21.80
CA CYS A 536 23.60 22.49 -20.39
C CYS A 536 24.17 23.90 -20.18
N SER A 537 23.52 24.68 -19.31
CA SER A 537 24.01 25.99 -18.88
C SER A 537 25.43 25.90 -18.29
N GLU A 538 26.32 26.83 -18.65
CA GLU A 538 27.67 26.94 -18.05
C GLU A 538 27.62 27.25 -16.54
N ASP A 539 26.55 27.91 -16.10
CA ASP A 539 26.28 28.24 -14.70
C ASP A 539 25.55 27.12 -13.94
N ALA A 540 25.36 25.94 -14.56
CA ALA A 540 24.76 24.81 -13.87
C ALA A 540 25.63 24.33 -12.70
N PHE A 541 24.98 23.86 -11.64
CA PHE A 541 25.60 23.08 -10.57
C PHE A 541 25.12 21.62 -10.69
N PRO A 542 25.78 20.67 -10.03
CA PRO A 542 25.32 19.29 -10.00
C PRO A 542 23.84 19.20 -9.58
N THR A 543 22.98 18.70 -10.46
CA THR A 543 21.55 18.58 -10.17
C THR A 543 20.90 17.45 -10.96
N THR A 544 19.68 17.08 -10.60
CA THR A 544 18.88 16.08 -11.30
C THR A 544 17.66 16.76 -11.90
N VAL A 545 17.48 16.61 -13.21
CA VAL A 545 16.44 17.32 -13.97
C VAL A 545 15.29 16.37 -14.31
N GLN A 546 14.07 16.81 -14.04
CA GLN A 546 12.86 16.05 -14.39
C GLN A 546 12.50 16.25 -15.87
N MET A 547 12.50 15.15 -16.60
CA MET A 547 12.22 15.09 -18.03
C MET A 547 10.89 14.38 -18.28
N GLN A 548 10.19 14.83 -19.32
CA GLN A 548 8.94 14.23 -19.78
C GLN A 548 9.00 13.96 -21.28
N LEU A 549 8.69 12.73 -21.67
CA LEU A 549 8.53 12.32 -23.05
C LEU A 549 7.06 12.02 -23.34
N LYS A 550 6.44 12.86 -24.17
CA LYS A 550 5.08 12.67 -24.65
C LYS A 550 5.08 11.97 -26.00
N LEU A 551 4.41 10.83 -26.09
CA LEU A 551 4.27 10.00 -27.29
C LEU A 551 2.82 10.06 -27.78
N MET A 552 2.61 10.66 -28.95
CA MET A 552 1.29 10.84 -29.55
C MET A 552 1.20 10.22 -30.94
N GLY A 553 0.21 9.38 -31.17
CA GLY A 553 -0.11 8.78 -32.46
C GLY A 553 -1.62 8.58 -32.61
N ALA A 554 -2.06 7.89 -33.66
CA ALA A 554 -3.48 7.56 -33.83
C ALA A 554 -4.01 6.68 -32.69
N ASP A 555 -3.17 5.74 -32.23
CA ASP A 555 -3.52 4.71 -31.25
C ASP A 555 -2.63 4.77 -29.98
N VAL A 556 -1.89 5.87 -29.79
CA VAL A 556 -0.96 6.08 -28.67
C VAL A 556 -1.15 7.48 -28.09
N ASP A 557 -1.36 7.57 -26.78
CA ASP A 557 -1.27 8.81 -25.99
C ASP A 557 -0.63 8.44 -24.64
N GLN A 558 0.70 8.45 -24.60
CA GLN A 558 1.48 8.05 -23.42
C GLN A 558 2.43 9.16 -23.01
N THR A 559 2.56 9.34 -21.70
CA THR A 559 3.52 10.26 -21.09
C THR A 559 4.47 9.44 -20.22
N LEU A 560 5.77 9.52 -20.51
CA LEU A 560 6.81 8.81 -19.78
C LEU A 560 7.70 9.86 -19.08
N ASN A 561 7.81 9.80 -17.76
CA ASN A 561 8.67 10.69 -16.98
C ASN A 561 9.96 9.95 -16.61
N PHE A 562 11.08 10.68 -16.58
CA PHE A 562 12.37 10.16 -16.16
C PHE A 562 13.27 11.31 -15.69
N THR A 563 14.37 10.98 -15.02
CA THR A 563 15.36 11.96 -14.57
C THR A 563 16.58 11.97 -15.47
N LEU A 564 17.25 13.12 -15.54
CA LEU A 564 18.54 13.29 -16.18
C LEU A 564 19.51 13.94 -15.18
N GLY A 565 20.59 13.24 -14.82
CA GLY A 565 21.68 13.82 -14.02
C GLY A 565 22.47 14.85 -14.82
N ILE A 566 22.77 15.99 -14.18
CA ILE A 566 23.67 17.03 -14.67
C ILE A 566 24.87 17.07 -13.74
N ALA A 567 26.05 16.77 -14.27
CA ALA A 567 27.26 16.49 -13.49
C ALA A 567 26.96 15.67 -12.20
N PRO A 568 26.27 14.51 -12.31
CA PRO A 568 25.95 13.63 -11.19
C PRO A 568 27.19 13.40 -10.33
N GLN A 569 27.05 13.68 -9.03
CA GLN A 569 28.10 13.50 -8.04
C GLN A 569 28.31 12.03 -7.71
N ILE A 570 27.23 11.24 -7.81
CA ILE A 570 27.22 9.82 -7.46
C ILE A 570 26.61 8.97 -8.57
N LEU A 571 27.06 7.72 -8.65
CA LEU A 571 26.26 6.63 -9.19
C LEU A 571 25.66 5.83 -8.05
N PHE A 572 24.35 5.70 -8.01
CA PHE A 572 23.65 4.82 -7.08
C PHE A 572 23.36 3.46 -7.74
N VAL A 573 23.91 2.40 -7.14
CA VAL A 573 23.71 1.01 -7.55
C VAL A 573 22.79 0.33 -6.53
N ALA A 574 21.58 0.01 -6.97
CA ALA A 574 20.66 -0.84 -6.22
C ALA A 574 20.92 -2.30 -6.58
N ASP A 575 21.51 -3.04 -5.65
CA ASP A 575 21.87 -4.44 -5.78
C ASP A 575 21.03 -5.25 -4.81
N PHE A 576 19.74 -5.37 -5.11
CA PHE A 576 18.81 -6.24 -4.39
C PHE A 576 17.99 -7.05 -5.39
N ALA A 577 17.49 -8.22 -4.96
CA ALA A 577 16.64 -9.04 -5.82
C ALA A 577 15.38 -8.24 -6.20
N GLU A 578 14.95 -8.29 -7.46
CA GLU A 578 13.72 -7.62 -7.89
C GLU A 578 12.60 -7.93 -6.90
N ALA A 579 11.97 -6.87 -6.39
CA ALA A 579 10.78 -7.01 -5.57
C ALA A 579 9.80 -7.89 -6.34
N ASN A 580 9.48 -9.07 -5.81
CA ASN A 580 8.21 -9.68 -6.20
C ASN A 580 7.14 -8.65 -5.80
N ASP A 581 6.16 -8.36 -6.67
CA ASP A 581 5.15 -7.33 -6.43
C ASP A 581 4.56 -7.45 -5.01
N GLY A 582 4.96 -6.53 -4.13
CA GLY A 582 4.67 -6.55 -2.69
C GLY A 582 5.89 -6.39 -1.77
N GLU A 583 7.12 -6.56 -2.25
CA GLU A 583 8.35 -6.23 -1.52
C GLU A 583 8.67 -4.74 -1.56
N PHE A 584 9.22 -4.22 -0.46
CA PHE A 584 9.45 -2.78 -0.28
C PHE A 584 10.69 -2.34 -1.09
N ASP A 585 10.53 -1.31 -1.91
CA ASP A 585 11.64 -0.71 -2.67
C ASP A 585 12.52 0.17 -1.76
N PHE A 586 13.66 -0.39 -1.34
CA PHE A 586 14.63 0.29 -0.47
C PHE A 586 15.30 1.50 -1.14
N SER A 587 15.31 1.57 -2.48
CA SER A 587 15.90 2.70 -3.21
C SER A 587 15.19 4.02 -2.93
N SER A 588 13.91 3.97 -2.52
CA SER A 588 13.12 5.15 -2.18
C SER A 588 13.73 6.01 -1.06
N PHE A 589 14.30 5.40 -0.02
CA PHE A 589 14.98 6.13 1.07
C PHE A 589 16.20 6.89 0.57
N TYR A 590 17.01 6.27 -0.29
CA TYR A 590 18.17 6.91 -0.89
C TYR A 590 17.76 8.07 -1.80
N PHE A 591 16.74 7.87 -2.65
CA PHE A 591 16.25 8.94 -3.51
C PHE A 591 15.70 10.12 -2.72
N GLU A 592 14.95 9.86 -1.65
CA GLU A 592 14.46 10.90 -0.75
C GLU A 592 15.61 11.72 -0.16
N ASP A 593 16.64 11.05 0.37
CA ASP A 593 17.78 11.71 1.00
C ASP A 593 18.71 12.42 -0.01
N PHE A 594 18.91 11.84 -1.21
CA PHE A 594 19.64 12.51 -2.28
C PHE A 594 18.92 13.78 -2.73
N ASN A 595 17.60 13.68 -2.94
CA ASN A 595 16.80 14.81 -3.40
C ASN A 595 16.71 15.90 -2.31
N SER A 596 16.53 15.54 -1.04
CA SER A 596 16.44 16.52 0.06
C SER A 596 17.75 17.31 0.24
N GLN A 597 18.88 16.68 -0.09
CA GLN A 597 20.22 17.29 -0.03
C GLN A 597 20.72 17.84 -1.35
N LYS A 598 19.91 17.76 -2.43
CA LYS A 598 20.30 18.15 -3.79
C LYS A 598 21.55 17.42 -4.30
N ILE A 599 21.80 16.20 -3.83
CA ILE A 599 22.87 15.35 -4.36
C ILE A 599 22.43 14.91 -5.76
N ALA A 600 23.20 15.26 -6.78
CA ALA A 600 22.94 14.82 -8.13
C ALA A 600 23.40 13.38 -8.32
N TYR A 601 22.56 12.54 -8.90
CA TYR A 601 22.82 11.11 -9.06
C TYR A 601 22.35 10.57 -10.40
N ASP A 602 23.08 9.58 -10.90
CA ASP A 602 22.55 8.59 -11.83
C ASP A 602 22.27 7.28 -11.08
N TYR A 603 21.39 6.45 -11.64
CA TYR A 603 20.86 5.26 -10.98
C TYR A 603 20.95 4.03 -11.89
N VAL A 604 21.30 2.89 -11.30
CA VAL A 604 21.25 1.59 -11.96
C VAL A 604 20.72 0.52 -11.01
N HIS A 605 19.80 -0.30 -11.49
CA HIS A 605 19.36 -1.50 -10.80
C HIS A 605 20.15 -2.71 -11.32
N ARG A 606 20.91 -3.38 -10.44
CA ARG A 606 21.85 -4.44 -10.81
C ARG A 606 21.18 -5.67 -11.43
N ALA A 607 19.95 -5.99 -11.02
CA ALA A 607 19.18 -7.08 -11.64
C ALA A 607 18.86 -6.82 -13.13
N LEU A 608 18.74 -5.55 -13.54
CA LEU A 608 18.36 -5.15 -14.89
C LEU A 608 19.56 -4.81 -15.78
N THR A 609 20.70 -4.45 -15.18
CA THR A 609 21.87 -3.97 -15.92
C THR A 609 23.15 -4.44 -15.25
N GLU A 610 24.03 -5.06 -16.04
CA GLU A 610 25.37 -5.44 -15.58
C GLU A 610 26.20 -4.19 -15.28
N VAL A 611 26.75 -4.11 -14.07
CA VAL A 611 27.57 -2.99 -13.62
C VAL A 611 29.04 -3.27 -13.97
N THR A 612 29.65 -2.35 -14.73
CA THR A 612 31.02 -2.51 -15.24
C THR A 612 31.95 -1.42 -14.71
N TYR A 613 33.27 -1.66 -14.71
CA TYR A 613 34.25 -0.63 -14.37
C TYR A 613 34.09 0.65 -15.21
N GLU A 614 33.80 0.52 -16.51
CA GLU A 614 33.62 1.68 -17.40
C GLU A 614 32.46 2.57 -16.92
N MET A 615 31.38 1.96 -16.42
CA MET A 615 30.26 2.66 -15.81
C MET A 615 30.68 3.35 -14.50
N LEU A 616 31.32 2.62 -13.58
CA LEU A 616 31.75 3.17 -12.28
C LEU A 616 32.77 4.32 -12.45
N SER A 617 33.68 4.20 -13.42
CA SER A 617 34.79 5.16 -13.65
C SER A 617 34.36 6.55 -14.11
N LYS A 618 33.07 6.75 -14.40
CA LYS A 618 32.50 8.06 -14.77
C LYS A 618 32.20 8.93 -13.55
N TYR A 619 32.16 8.35 -12.36
CA TYR A 619 31.73 9.02 -11.14
C TYR A 619 32.86 9.04 -10.12
N ASP A 620 32.96 10.14 -9.37
CA ASP A 620 33.92 10.26 -8.28
C ASP A 620 33.53 9.41 -7.06
N VAL A 621 32.22 9.21 -6.85
CA VAL A 621 31.63 8.45 -5.75
C VAL A 621 30.62 7.44 -6.28
N VAL A 622 30.70 6.21 -5.78
CA VAL A 622 29.70 5.17 -6.03
C VAL A 622 29.02 4.85 -4.71
N VAL A 623 27.69 4.89 -4.69
CA VAL A 623 26.86 4.41 -3.57
C VAL A 623 26.27 3.07 -3.97
N TRP A 624 26.49 2.04 -3.17
CA TRP A 624 26.07 0.67 -3.48
C TRP A 624 25.25 0.09 -2.32
N SER A 625 23.98 -0.22 -2.58
CA SER A 625 23.07 -0.83 -1.61
C SER A 625 22.91 -2.30 -1.93
N CYS A 626 23.33 -3.19 -1.02
CA CYS A 626 23.21 -4.64 -1.13
C CYS A 626 22.08 -5.21 -0.27
N GLU A 627 21.04 -4.42 0.00
CA GLU A 627 20.04 -4.83 0.98
C GLU A 627 19.20 -6.02 0.49
N TRP A 628 19.21 -7.15 1.20
CA TRP A 628 18.58 -8.41 0.73
C TRP A 628 19.12 -8.95 -0.61
N ALA A 629 20.39 -8.68 -0.92
CA ALA A 629 21.05 -9.26 -2.08
C ALA A 629 21.55 -10.68 -1.77
N PHE A 630 21.05 -11.70 -2.47
CA PHE A 630 21.46 -13.09 -2.26
C PHE A 630 21.84 -13.76 -3.58
N PRO A 631 23.14 -13.99 -3.85
CA PRO A 631 24.29 -13.53 -3.06
C PRO A 631 24.59 -12.03 -3.26
N SER A 632 25.05 -11.35 -2.21
CA SER A 632 25.54 -9.96 -2.26
C SER A 632 26.86 -9.85 -3.02
N LEU A 633 26.97 -8.91 -3.96
CA LEU A 633 28.17 -8.68 -4.79
C LEU A 633 28.63 -9.93 -5.54
N THR A 634 28.18 -10.10 -6.78
CA THR A 634 28.64 -11.18 -7.66
C THR A 634 30.14 -11.08 -7.99
N ALA A 635 30.71 -12.12 -8.61
CA ALA A 635 32.13 -12.09 -8.99
C ALA A 635 32.46 -10.95 -9.96
N GLU A 636 31.51 -10.63 -10.84
CA GLU A 636 31.56 -9.52 -11.78
C GLU A 636 31.52 -8.17 -11.05
N ASP A 637 30.64 -8.02 -10.05
CA ASP A 637 30.54 -6.79 -9.24
C ASP A 637 31.83 -6.52 -8.48
N ARG A 638 32.37 -7.56 -7.82
CA ARG A 638 33.64 -7.47 -7.10
C ARG A 638 34.79 -7.10 -8.03
N ALA A 639 34.81 -7.60 -9.27
CA ALA A 639 35.83 -7.23 -10.25
C ALA A 639 35.72 -5.76 -10.67
N ALA A 640 34.50 -5.27 -10.93
CA ALA A 640 34.25 -3.87 -11.27
C ALA A 640 34.63 -2.91 -10.13
N ILE A 641 34.17 -3.22 -8.90
CA ILE A 641 34.48 -2.43 -7.69
C ILE A 641 35.98 -2.43 -7.42
N ALA A 642 36.64 -3.58 -7.46
CA ALA A 642 38.08 -3.68 -7.24
C ALA A 642 38.86 -2.79 -8.21
N GLN A 643 38.52 -2.84 -9.50
CA GLN A 643 39.18 -2.01 -10.51
C GLN A 643 38.89 -0.52 -10.31
N TYR A 644 37.68 -0.15 -9.91
CA TYR A 644 37.30 1.22 -9.59
C TYR A 644 38.12 1.77 -8.41
N LEU A 645 38.20 1.01 -7.32
CA LEU A 645 38.98 1.38 -6.12
C LEU A 645 40.49 1.40 -6.39
N ASP A 646 41.02 0.49 -7.20
CA ASP A 646 42.44 0.50 -7.58
C ASP A 646 42.85 1.76 -8.38
N ASN A 647 41.88 2.45 -8.99
CA ASN A 647 42.07 3.72 -9.68
C ASN A 647 41.70 4.94 -8.84
N GLY A 648 41.48 4.77 -7.53
CA GLY A 648 41.30 5.86 -6.57
C GLY A 648 39.87 6.36 -6.37
N GLY A 649 38.87 5.61 -6.84
CA GLY A 649 37.47 5.95 -6.64
C GLY A 649 37.02 5.93 -5.17
N ALA A 650 35.91 6.60 -4.85
CA ALA A 650 35.29 6.56 -3.53
C ALA A 650 34.04 5.64 -3.53
N LEU A 651 33.92 4.77 -2.53
CA LEU A 651 32.79 3.85 -2.39
C LEU A 651 32.08 4.03 -1.04
N PHE A 652 30.78 4.27 -1.07
CA PHE A 652 29.89 4.03 0.05
C PHE A 652 29.09 2.76 -0.22
N ILE A 653 29.28 1.73 0.59
CA ILE A 653 28.56 0.46 0.43
C ILE A 653 27.87 0.06 1.73
N SER A 654 26.65 -0.44 1.61
CA SER A 654 25.85 -0.85 2.77
C SER A 654 24.92 -2.01 2.46
N GLY A 655 24.68 -2.86 3.45
CA GLY A 655 23.71 -3.95 3.41
C GLY A 655 23.94 -4.89 4.59
N GLN A 656 22.91 -5.63 5.01
CA GLN A 656 23.14 -6.82 5.84
C GLN A 656 23.78 -7.96 5.03
N ASP A 657 24.33 -8.95 5.73
CA ASP A 657 24.86 -10.20 5.17
C ASP A 657 26.04 -10.09 4.18
N ILE A 658 26.54 -8.90 3.83
CA ILE A 658 27.73 -8.76 2.95
C ILE A 658 28.93 -9.52 3.53
N GLY A 659 29.11 -9.47 4.85
CA GLY A 659 30.13 -10.19 5.59
C GLY A 659 29.91 -11.69 5.55
N TRP A 660 28.71 -12.15 5.87
CA TRP A 660 28.33 -13.56 5.83
C TRP A 660 28.49 -14.17 4.42
N ASP A 661 28.00 -13.49 3.39
CA ASP A 661 28.06 -13.96 2.00
C ASP A 661 29.50 -14.12 1.49
N LEU A 662 30.38 -13.20 1.85
CA LEU A 662 31.76 -13.21 1.38
C LEU A 662 32.70 -14.03 2.28
N ASN A 663 32.30 -14.44 3.49
CA ASN A 663 33.17 -15.15 4.43
C ASN A 663 32.69 -16.54 4.87
N GLU A 664 31.39 -16.81 4.84
CA GLU A 664 30.81 -18.09 5.28
C GLU A 664 29.99 -18.79 4.20
N ASN A 665 29.28 -18.04 3.35
CA ASN A 665 28.46 -18.63 2.29
C ASN A 665 29.33 -19.24 1.19
N ALA A 666 29.25 -20.57 1.04
CA ALA A 666 30.06 -21.31 0.08
C ALA A 666 29.76 -20.96 -1.40
N GLU A 667 28.60 -20.39 -1.69
CA GLU A 667 28.20 -20.03 -3.07
C GLU A 667 28.84 -18.72 -3.55
N ASN A 668 29.24 -17.81 -2.64
CA ASN A 668 29.83 -16.51 -2.98
C ASN A 668 31.10 -16.14 -2.18
N LEU A 669 31.72 -17.13 -1.53
CA LEU A 669 32.89 -16.96 -0.66
C LEU A 669 34.07 -16.22 -1.33
N ASP A 670 34.43 -15.05 -0.80
CA ASP A 670 35.60 -14.26 -1.21
C ASP A 670 36.17 -13.38 -0.08
N VAL A 671 36.73 -14.06 0.93
CA VAL A 671 37.39 -13.45 2.10
C VAL A 671 38.49 -12.46 1.70
N ALA A 672 39.14 -12.68 0.56
CA ALA A 672 40.22 -11.82 0.09
C ALA A 672 39.69 -10.45 -0.37
N PHE A 673 38.57 -10.42 -1.09
CA PHE A 673 37.92 -9.17 -1.47
C PHE A 673 37.43 -8.41 -0.22
N PHE A 674 36.71 -9.07 0.67
CA PHE A 674 36.18 -8.47 1.90
C PHE A 674 37.28 -7.80 2.73
N ASN A 675 38.39 -8.51 2.96
CA ASN A 675 39.51 -7.95 3.71
C ASN A 675 40.20 -6.82 2.96
N ASN A 676 40.58 -7.02 1.69
CA ASN A 676 41.48 -6.09 1.01
C ASN A 676 40.79 -4.85 0.44
N TYR A 677 39.53 -4.96 0.03
CA TYR A 677 38.75 -3.88 -0.57
C TYR A 677 37.74 -3.27 0.40
N LEU A 678 36.97 -4.07 1.15
CA LEU A 678 36.06 -3.53 2.18
C LEU A 678 36.76 -3.22 3.51
N LYS A 679 38.08 -3.43 3.58
CA LYS A 679 38.96 -3.06 4.71
C LYS A 679 38.43 -3.54 6.07
N SER A 680 37.84 -4.73 6.08
CA SER A 680 37.17 -5.28 7.26
C SER A 680 37.48 -6.75 7.45
N HIS A 681 37.46 -7.23 8.68
CA HIS A 681 37.39 -8.65 9.01
C HIS A 681 36.00 -8.97 9.56
N TYR A 682 35.40 -10.03 9.05
CA TYR A 682 34.11 -10.52 9.51
C TYR A 682 34.30 -11.28 10.84
N LEU A 683 33.39 -11.05 11.79
CA LEU A 683 33.41 -11.68 13.11
C LEU A 683 32.28 -12.70 13.26
N SER A 684 31.05 -12.28 12.99
CA SER A 684 29.85 -13.12 13.06
C SER A 684 28.69 -12.46 12.35
N ASP A 685 27.76 -13.30 11.92
CA ASP A 685 26.44 -12.96 11.42
C ASP A 685 25.47 -12.76 12.60
N ASP A 686 24.42 -11.98 12.37
CA ASP A 686 23.35 -11.63 13.30
C ASP A 686 23.87 -11.16 14.67
N ALA A 687 24.33 -9.90 14.69
CA ALA A 687 24.74 -9.22 15.91
C ALA A 687 23.62 -9.18 16.98
N ASN A 688 22.35 -9.39 16.58
CA ASN A 688 21.17 -9.31 17.44
C ASN A 688 21.13 -7.98 18.23
N LYS A 689 21.40 -6.89 17.52
CA LYS A 689 21.39 -5.50 18.03
C LYS A 689 20.42 -4.67 17.20
N SER A 690 19.98 -3.56 17.76
CA SER A 690 19.10 -2.58 17.10
C SER A 690 19.55 -1.13 17.28
N VAL A 691 20.71 -0.89 17.89
CA VAL A 691 21.24 0.44 18.17
C VAL A 691 22.71 0.51 17.79
N ILE A 692 23.10 1.60 17.12
CA ILE A 692 24.47 1.92 16.75
C ILE A 692 24.90 3.27 17.33
N TYR A 693 26.14 3.32 17.79
CA TYR A 693 26.76 4.49 18.43
C TYR A 693 27.90 5.02 17.58
N GLY A 694 27.90 6.33 17.39
CA GLY A 694 28.96 7.12 16.78
C GLY A 694 30.29 7.00 17.51
N VAL A 695 31.38 7.37 16.82
CA VAL A 695 32.71 7.41 17.40
C VAL A 695 33.12 8.86 17.63
N ASP A 696 33.48 9.18 18.88
CA ASP A 696 33.88 10.53 19.27
C ASP A 696 34.99 11.10 18.36
N ASN A 697 34.79 12.33 17.88
CA ASN A 697 35.66 13.07 16.96
C ASN A 697 35.81 12.44 15.56
N ASP A 698 34.96 11.48 15.19
CA ASP A 698 34.88 11.03 13.80
C ASP A 698 34.10 12.05 12.94
N PRO A 699 34.62 12.48 11.78
CA PRO A 699 33.97 13.51 10.97
C PRO A 699 32.60 13.10 10.43
N ILE A 700 32.30 11.79 10.38
CA ILE A 700 31.02 11.27 9.88
C ILE A 700 30.04 11.06 11.04
N THR A 701 30.49 10.44 12.13
CA THR A 701 29.57 9.87 13.11
C THR A 701 29.69 10.45 14.52
N ASP A 702 30.51 11.49 14.74
CA ASP A 702 30.57 12.15 16.04
C ASP A 702 29.19 12.64 16.49
N GLY A 703 28.83 12.30 17.73
CA GLY A 703 27.52 12.62 18.32
C GLY A 703 26.33 11.83 17.80
N ILE A 704 26.51 10.87 16.89
CA ILE A 704 25.41 10.06 16.34
C ILE A 704 25.05 8.92 17.31
N THR A 705 23.78 8.72 17.57
CA THR A 705 23.22 7.48 18.14
C THR A 705 21.93 7.22 17.42
N ALA A 706 21.78 6.04 16.81
CA ALA A 706 20.62 5.73 16.01
C ALA A 706 20.10 4.33 16.28
N ASP A 707 18.78 4.21 16.30
CA ASP A 707 18.12 2.92 16.14
C ASP A 707 18.17 2.53 14.67
N PHE A 708 18.44 1.25 14.42
CA PHE A 708 18.36 0.69 13.08
C PHE A 708 17.39 -0.50 13.05
N TYR A 709 16.48 -0.48 12.08
CA TYR A 709 15.50 -1.54 11.87
C TYR A 709 14.90 -1.46 10.47
N GLN A 710 14.77 -2.60 9.80
CA GLN A 710 14.12 -2.64 8.50
C GLN A 710 12.60 -2.63 8.62
N ILE A 711 12.00 -1.51 8.19
CA ILE A 711 10.57 -1.31 8.17
C ILE A 711 9.91 -2.40 7.29
N ARG A 712 8.82 -3.00 7.77
CA ARG A 712 8.02 -4.06 7.10
C ARG A 712 8.69 -5.42 6.93
N ARG A 713 9.89 -5.64 7.47
CA ARG A 713 10.48 -6.99 7.63
C ARG A 713 10.23 -7.53 9.03
N ALA A 714 10.10 -8.84 9.16
CA ALA A 714 9.99 -9.47 10.47
C ALA A 714 11.35 -9.35 11.21
N SER A 715 11.34 -9.24 12.55
CA SER A 715 12.58 -9.20 13.34
C SER A 715 13.44 -10.46 13.18
N THR A 716 12.87 -11.56 12.69
CA THR A 716 13.58 -12.81 12.39
C THR A 716 14.27 -12.80 11.02
N GLN A 717 14.15 -11.71 10.27
CA GLN A 717 14.69 -11.47 8.94
C GLN A 717 15.55 -10.19 8.99
N GLN A 718 16.42 -10.09 10.00
CA GLN A 718 17.40 -9.02 10.14
C GLN A 718 18.68 -9.65 10.64
N TYR A 719 19.75 -9.53 9.85
CA TYR A 719 21.01 -10.24 10.01
C TYR A 719 22.19 -9.25 9.94
N PRO A 720 22.25 -8.28 10.87
CA PRO A 720 23.35 -7.32 10.88
C PRO A 720 24.68 -8.03 11.18
N ASP A 721 25.71 -7.80 10.37
CA ASP A 721 27.04 -8.39 10.58
C ASP A 721 27.81 -7.66 11.69
N GLU A 722 28.63 -8.42 12.41
CA GLU A 722 29.71 -7.87 13.24
C GLU A 722 31.03 -7.87 12.48
N ILE A 723 31.68 -6.70 12.41
CA ILE A 723 32.97 -6.53 11.72
C ILE A 723 34.03 -5.91 12.63
N THR A 724 35.28 -5.99 12.19
CA THR A 724 36.40 -5.23 12.76
C THR A 724 37.29 -4.65 11.67
N THR A 725 38.09 -3.65 12.01
CA THR A 725 38.94 -2.92 11.06
C THR A 725 40.08 -3.75 10.51
N PHE A 726 40.42 -3.54 9.25
CA PHE A 726 41.60 -4.09 8.59
C PHE A 726 42.31 -3.06 7.71
N GLY A 727 43.61 -3.24 7.49
CA GLY A 727 44.33 -2.50 6.45
C GLY A 727 44.39 -0.97 6.62
N GLY A 728 44.21 -0.47 7.85
CA GLY A 728 44.21 0.96 8.17
C GLY A 728 42.84 1.63 8.22
N SER A 729 41.73 0.87 8.11
CA SER A 729 40.41 1.42 8.39
C SER A 729 40.20 1.74 9.87
N VAL A 730 39.23 2.59 10.16
CA VAL A 730 38.82 2.98 11.51
C VAL A 730 37.33 2.70 11.69
N PRO A 731 36.89 2.28 12.88
CA PRO A 731 35.46 2.11 13.14
C PRO A 731 34.80 3.48 13.23
N ILE A 732 33.60 3.60 12.68
CA ILE A 732 32.80 4.83 12.72
C ILE A 732 31.44 4.62 13.40
N LEU A 733 30.88 3.41 13.34
CA LEU A 733 29.70 3.04 14.12
C LEU A 733 29.96 1.75 14.85
N LYS A 734 29.59 1.71 16.14
CA LYS A 734 29.82 0.57 17.02
C LYS A 734 28.52 0.11 17.67
N TYR A 735 28.43 -1.18 17.93
CA TYR A 735 27.40 -1.74 18.79
C TYR A 735 27.73 -1.52 20.27
N SER A 736 26.79 -1.83 21.15
CA SER A 736 26.89 -1.63 22.60
C SER A 736 28.08 -2.34 23.27
N ASP A 737 28.60 -3.42 22.67
CA ASP A 737 29.76 -4.18 23.14
C ASP A 737 31.09 -3.72 22.50
N GLY A 738 31.02 -2.71 21.64
CA GLY A 738 32.17 -2.07 21.02
C GLY A 738 32.67 -2.73 19.73
N THR A 739 32.04 -3.81 19.25
CA THR A 739 32.29 -4.31 17.89
C THR A 739 31.76 -3.31 16.86
N ALA A 740 32.37 -3.30 15.67
CA ALA A 740 32.02 -2.30 14.66
C ALA A 740 30.86 -2.81 13.81
N GLY A 741 29.87 -1.93 13.58
CA GLY A 741 28.87 -2.10 12.53
C GLY A 741 29.27 -1.35 11.25
N ALA A 742 30.08 -0.30 11.36
CA ALA A 742 30.62 0.40 10.20
C ALA A 742 32.07 0.85 10.37
N ILE A 743 32.76 0.96 9.25
CA ILE A 743 34.12 1.48 9.15
C ILE A 743 34.24 2.53 8.05
N ARG A 744 35.31 3.31 8.11
CA ARG A 744 35.81 4.07 6.96
C ARG A 744 37.30 3.87 6.76
N TYR A 745 37.77 4.11 5.54
CA TYR A 745 39.17 4.04 5.17
C TYR A 745 39.53 5.14 4.18
N ARG A 746 40.64 5.85 4.42
CA ARG A 746 41.25 6.80 3.48
C ARG A 746 42.68 6.40 3.20
N GLY A 747 43.03 6.27 1.93
CA GLY A 747 44.34 5.82 1.49
C GLY A 747 44.51 5.90 -0.02
N ASN A 748 44.71 4.75 -0.68
CA ASN A 748 44.78 4.71 -2.15
C ASN A 748 43.41 4.94 -2.81
N TYR A 749 42.34 4.77 -2.04
CA TYR A 749 40.94 5.04 -2.36
C TYR A 749 40.24 5.38 -1.04
N ASP A 750 39.01 5.87 -1.14
CA ASP A 750 38.16 6.17 0.01
C ASP A 750 37.00 5.16 0.10
N LEU A 751 36.68 4.74 1.33
CA LEU A 751 35.63 3.77 1.60
C LEU A 751 34.85 4.17 2.85
N VAL A 752 33.52 4.05 2.77
CA VAL A 752 32.61 3.94 3.91
C VAL A 752 31.83 2.63 3.75
N PHE A 753 31.83 1.77 4.77
CA PHE A 753 31.15 0.47 4.72
C PHE A 753 30.28 0.25 5.95
N PHE A 754 28.98 0.04 5.75
CA PHE A 754 28.00 -0.28 6.79
C PHE A 754 27.53 -1.74 6.65
N ALA A 755 27.55 -2.49 7.74
CA ALA A 755 27.26 -3.93 7.73
C ALA A 755 25.97 -4.32 8.49
N PHE A 756 25.19 -3.34 8.98
CA PHE A 756 24.14 -3.55 9.99
C PHE A 756 22.69 -3.37 9.48
N GLY A 757 22.37 -3.91 8.29
CA GLY A 757 21.02 -3.80 7.71
C GLY A 757 20.82 -2.65 6.73
N GLY A 758 21.92 -2.08 6.23
CA GLY A 758 21.93 -0.99 5.25
C GLY A 758 21.89 0.43 5.85
N TYR A 759 22.05 1.44 5.00
CA TYR A 759 21.93 2.86 5.38
C TYR A 759 20.47 3.24 5.67
N GLU A 760 19.56 2.66 4.87
CA GLU A 760 18.12 2.82 4.96
C GLU A 760 17.49 2.23 6.23
N ALA A 761 18.21 1.36 6.95
CA ALA A 761 17.74 0.87 8.25
C ALA A 761 17.80 1.93 9.35
N ILE A 762 18.55 3.03 9.19
CA ILE A 762 18.54 4.14 10.14
C ILE A 762 17.14 4.77 10.13
N LEU A 763 16.41 4.62 11.24
CA LEU A 763 14.99 4.96 11.33
C LEU A 763 14.71 6.46 11.38
N ASP A 764 15.64 7.22 11.93
CA ASP A 764 15.52 8.67 12.08
C ASP A 764 16.03 9.36 10.81
N ASP A 765 15.12 10.02 10.09
CA ASP A 765 15.40 10.65 8.81
C ASP A 765 16.44 11.79 8.95
N ASP A 766 16.41 12.56 10.03
CA ASP A 766 17.35 13.66 10.27
C ASP A 766 18.76 13.12 10.51
N ILE A 767 18.88 12.04 11.29
CA ILE A 767 20.17 11.36 11.50
C ILE A 767 20.67 10.75 10.20
N ARG A 768 19.80 10.05 9.45
CA ARG A 768 20.16 9.38 8.20
C ARG A 768 20.69 10.41 7.18
N GLN A 769 19.95 11.51 6.99
CA GLN A 769 20.37 12.62 6.14
C GLN A 769 21.68 13.27 6.63
N LEU A 770 21.82 13.52 7.93
CA LEU A 770 23.06 14.09 8.48
C LEU A 770 24.28 13.19 8.20
N VAL A 771 24.14 11.88 8.38
CA VAL A 771 25.20 10.89 8.10
C VAL A 771 25.59 10.94 6.62
N LEU A 772 24.62 10.91 5.70
CA LEU A 772 24.90 10.99 4.26
C LEU A 772 25.62 12.29 3.88
N ARG A 773 25.16 13.44 4.40
CA ARG A 773 25.81 14.73 4.16
C ARG A 773 27.27 14.72 4.61
N ARG A 774 27.53 14.17 5.79
CA ARG A 774 28.90 14.06 6.32
C ARG A 774 29.76 13.06 5.55
N ILE A 775 29.19 11.96 5.04
CA ILE A 775 29.87 11.04 4.12
C ILE A 775 30.32 11.78 2.85
N MET A 776 29.41 12.53 2.21
CA MET A 776 29.71 13.27 0.98
C MET A 776 30.74 14.38 1.21
N ASN A 777 30.61 15.15 2.29
CA ASN A 777 31.60 16.16 2.69
C ASN A 777 32.97 15.53 2.97
N TRP A 778 32.97 14.37 3.63
CA TRP A 778 34.20 13.63 3.92
C TRP A 778 34.88 13.18 2.63
N PHE A 779 34.17 12.54 1.69
CA PHE A 779 34.72 12.17 0.38
C PHE A 779 35.24 13.38 -0.41
N ALA A 780 34.57 14.52 -0.33
CA ALA A 780 35.03 15.76 -0.97
C ALA A 780 36.25 16.40 -0.27
N GLY A 781 36.54 15.99 0.97
CA GLY A 781 37.59 16.60 1.79
C GLY A 781 37.29 18.06 2.15
N ILE A 782 36.03 18.37 2.44
CA ILE A 782 35.55 19.73 2.74
C ILE A 782 34.80 19.75 4.07
N GLU A 783 35.16 20.70 4.92
CA GLU A 783 34.36 21.17 6.05
C GLU A 783 34.01 22.65 5.85
N TYR A 784 32.82 23.08 6.28
CA TYR A 784 32.41 24.47 6.13
C TYR A 784 31.54 24.97 7.28
N SER A 785 31.48 26.29 7.42
CA SER A 785 30.53 27.01 8.25
C SER A 785 29.95 28.16 7.44
N LEU A 786 28.67 28.04 7.09
CA LEU A 786 27.92 29.03 6.34
C LEU A 786 27.21 29.99 7.31
N GLN A 787 27.31 31.30 7.06
CA GLN A 787 26.53 32.28 7.79
C GLN A 787 25.04 32.09 7.48
N VAL A 788 24.23 31.92 8.52
CA VAL A 788 22.77 31.91 8.42
C VAL A 788 22.24 33.32 8.50
N ILE A 789 21.54 33.76 7.46
CA ILE A 789 20.79 35.00 7.43
C ILE A 789 19.36 34.71 7.89
N THR A 790 18.85 35.51 8.82
CA THR A 790 17.47 35.47 9.29
C THR A 790 16.62 36.50 8.56
N ASP A 791 15.31 36.44 8.77
CA ASP A 791 14.38 37.44 8.22
C ASP A 791 14.81 38.86 8.62
N THR A 792 14.56 39.83 7.74
CA THR A 792 14.98 41.21 7.95
C THR A 792 14.03 42.24 7.33
N GLU A 793 13.87 43.37 8.00
CA GLU A 793 13.11 44.52 7.49
C GLU A 793 14.00 45.47 6.68
N ASP A 794 15.32 45.18 6.57
CA ASP A 794 16.26 46.00 5.80
C ASP A 794 16.12 45.75 4.30
N THR A 795 15.33 46.60 3.65
CA THR A 795 15.12 46.60 2.19
C THR A 795 16.13 47.46 1.42
N GLN A 796 17.12 48.05 2.09
CA GLN A 796 18.00 49.07 1.49
C GLN A 796 19.46 48.62 1.38
N SER A 797 19.92 47.75 2.27
CA SER A 797 21.30 47.26 2.27
C SER A 797 21.47 46.03 1.37
N ASP A 798 22.65 45.90 0.76
CA ASP A 798 23.06 44.64 0.15
C ASP A 798 23.25 43.58 1.25
N ILE A 799 22.87 42.33 0.97
CA ILE A 799 22.92 41.23 1.93
C ILE A 799 24.27 40.52 1.80
N GLU A 800 25.04 40.54 2.87
CA GLU A 800 26.37 39.94 2.93
C GLU A 800 26.31 38.46 3.32
N ILE A 801 26.79 37.59 2.43
CA ILE A 801 26.88 36.15 2.65
C ILE A 801 28.34 35.76 2.85
N ASN A 802 28.66 35.22 4.03
CA ASN A 802 30.00 34.71 4.36
C ASN A 802 29.97 33.20 4.56
N ILE A 803 31.03 32.52 4.12
CA ILE A 803 31.26 31.10 4.38
C ILE A 803 32.74 30.87 4.69
N ASN A 804 33.00 30.15 5.78
CA ASN A 804 34.33 29.62 6.07
C ASN A 804 34.44 28.21 5.54
N VAL A 805 35.46 27.93 4.71
CA VAL A 805 35.70 26.63 4.09
C VAL A 805 37.09 26.13 4.46
N GLU A 806 37.14 24.95 5.04
CA GLU A 806 38.37 24.17 5.26
C GLU A 806 38.39 23.04 4.24
N SER A 807 39.48 22.91 3.49
CA SER A 807 39.60 21.86 2.47
C SER A 807 40.97 21.20 2.50
N GLU A 808 41.00 19.88 2.28
CA GLU A 808 42.22 19.08 2.16
C GLU A 808 42.97 19.37 0.85
N SER A 809 42.30 19.94 -0.15
CA SER A 809 42.86 20.27 -1.47
C SER A 809 42.61 21.74 -1.86
N SER A 810 43.22 22.19 -2.96
CA SER A 810 42.92 23.53 -3.49
C SER A 810 41.50 23.58 -4.06
N LEU A 811 40.79 24.69 -3.83
CA LEU A 811 39.44 24.90 -4.38
C LEU A 811 39.53 25.40 -5.83
N ALA A 812 38.72 24.81 -6.72
CA ALA A 812 38.54 25.26 -8.10
C ALA A 812 37.57 26.43 -8.20
N SER A 813 36.46 26.39 -7.44
CA SER A 813 35.48 27.47 -7.37
C SER A 813 34.66 27.42 -6.09
N VAL A 814 34.24 28.60 -5.61
CA VAL A 814 33.22 28.78 -4.58
C VAL A 814 32.19 29.75 -5.13
N LYS A 815 30.97 29.27 -5.38
CA LYS A 815 29.90 30.04 -6.04
C LYS A 815 28.67 30.11 -5.18
N LEU A 816 28.12 31.31 -5.01
CA LEU A 816 26.82 31.54 -4.38
C LEU A 816 25.71 31.46 -5.44
N PHE A 817 24.72 30.63 -5.18
CA PHE A 817 23.49 30.54 -5.95
C PHE A 817 22.36 31.13 -5.12
N TYR A 818 21.61 32.09 -5.67
CA TYR A 818 20.44 32.64 -5.00
C TYR A 818 19.29 32.93 -5.96
N ASN A 819 18.07 32.85 -5.46
CA ASN A 819 16.88 33.29 -6.17
C ASN A 819 15.97 34.11 -5.26
N THR A 820 14.96 34.73 -5.88
CA THR A 820 13.98 35.56 -5.20
C THR A 820 12.60 35.06 -5.55
N ASN A 821 11.72 34.88 -4.56
CA ASN A 821 10.36 34.37 -4.74
C ASN A 821 10.31 33.06 -5.55
N ASN A 822 11.25 32.14 -5.29
CA ASN A 822 11.41 30.87 -6.01
C ASN A 822 11.57 31.02 -7.54
N SER A 823 12.12 32.14 -8.01
CA SER A 823 12.41 32.34 -9.43
C SER A 823 13.52 31.39 -9.92
N PHE A 824 13.39 30.89 -11.15
CA PHE A 824 14.48 30.23 -11.88
C PHE A 824 14.74 30.98 -13.21
N PRO A 825 15.98 31.00 -13.72
CA PRO A 825 17.18 30.37 -13.19
C PRO A 825 17.73 31.06 -11.92
N TYR A 826 18.65 30.40 -11.22
CA TYR A 826 19.39 31.01 -10.11
C TYR A 826 20.28 32.15 -10.62
N ASN A 827 20.42 33.20 -9.81
CA ASN A 827 21.51 34.16 -9.96
C ASN A 827 22.77 33.55 -9.35
N VAL A 828 23.89 33.67 -10.06
CA VAL A 828 25.17 33.07 -9.67
C VAL A 828 26.21 34.16 -9.42
N ILE A 829 26.92 34.07 -8.29
CA ILE A 829 27.99 35.00 -7.92
C ILE A 829 29.23 34.18 -7.54
N ASP A 830 30.36 34.42 -8.21
CA ASP A 830 31.65 33.93 -7.75
C ASP A 830 32.02 34.61 -6.43
N MET A 831 32.23 33.82 -5.36
CA MET A 831 32.56 34.37 -4.05
C MET A 831 34.03 34.82 -4.00
N THR A 832 34.28 35.95 -3.33
CA THR A 832 35.63 36.51 -3.19
C THR A 832 36.33 35.87 -1.99
N ASP A 833 37.53 35.31 -2.21
CA ASP A 833 38.41 34.81 -1.13
C ASP A 833 38.98 36.00 -0.33
N MET A 834 38.61 36.08 0.94
CA MET A 834 39.04 37.10 1.89
C MET A 834 40.28 36.66 2.70
N GLY A 835 40.76 35.43 2.47
CA GLY A 835 41.89 34.81 3.14
C GLY A 835 41.49 33.91 4.32
N ASN A 836 42.36 32.97 4.67
CA ASN A 836 42.18 31.98 5.74
C ASN A 836 40.92 31.10 5.58
N GLY A 837 40.48 30.84 4.34
CA GLY A 837 39.30 30.01 4.07
C GLY A 837 37.97 30.75 4.12
N ASN A 838 37.96 32.07 4.37
CA ASN A 838 36.72 32.85 4.38
C ASN A 838 36.39 33.40 2.99
N PHE A 839 35.20 33.10 2.48
CA PHE A 839 34.67 33.58 1.21
C PHE A 839 33.44 34.46 1.42
N GLN A 840 33.32 35.51 0.60
CA GLN A 840 32.25 36.49 0.71
C GLN A 840 31.56 36.78 -0.63
N ALA A 841 30.24 36.97 -0.61
CA ALA A 841 29.46 37.52 -1.71
C ALA A 841 28.38 38.50 -1.21
N LEU A 842 27.91 39.38 -2.10
CA LEU A 842 26.87 40.36 -1.83
C LEU A 842 25.66 40.10 -2.73
N ILE A 843 24.53 39.76 -2.14
CA ILE A 843 23.24 39.77 -2.83
C ILE A 843 22.74 41.23 -2.85
N PRO A 844 22.39 41.80 -4.01
CA PRO A 844 21.87 43.17 -4.07
C PRO A 844 20.64 43.36 -3.19
N ALA A 845 20.44 44.56 -2.64
CA ALA A 845 19.25 44.89 -1.85
C ALA A 845 17.93 44.48 -2.55
N GLN A 846 17.02 43.87 -1.79
CA GLN A 846 15.75 43.36 -2.31
C GLN A 846 14.56 44.21 -1.88
N SER A 847 13.46 44.13 -2.63
CA SER A 847 12.22 44.82 -2.29
C SER A 847 11.52 44.21 -1.07
N ASP A 848 10.71 45.02 -0.40
CA ASP A 848 9.72 44.55 0.59
C ASP A 848 8.82 43.44 0.00
N GLY A 849 8.59 42.39 0.79
CA GLY A 849 7.80 41.22 0.39
C GLY A 849 8.55 40.19 -0.45
N THR A 850 9.86 40.06 -0.28
CA THR A 850 10.69 39.15 -1.09
C THR A 850 11.19 37.97 -0.25
N ASP A 851 10.90 36.75 -0.69
CA ASP A 851 11.58 35.55 -0.20
C ASP A 851 12.91 35.41 -0.92
N VAL A 852 14.01 35.28 -0.18
CA VAL A 852 15.34 35.01 -0.74
C VAL A 852 15.78 33.64 -0.29
N SER A 853 16.17 32.79 -1.25
CA SER A 853 16.81 31.50 -0.95
C SER A 853 18.19 31.43 -1.58
N TYR A 854 19.17 30.92 -0.86
CA TYR A 854 20.53 30.76 -1.35
C TYR A 854 21.21 29.50 -0.83
N PHE A 855 22.24 29.05 -1.55
CA PHE A 855 23.20 28.02 -1.13
C PHE A 855 24.53 28.26 -1.82
N VAL A 856 25.59 27.62 -1.33
CA VAL A 856 26.94 27.74 -1.88
C VAL A 856 27.36 26.40 -2.49
N TYR A 857 27.92 26.44 -3.69
CA TYR A 857 28.60 25.32 -4.33
C TYR A 857 30.10 25.45 -4.13
N ILE A 858 30.72 24.42 -3.56
CA ILE A 858 32.16 24.36 -3.27
C ILE A 858 32.74 23.21 -4.09
N LYS A 859 33.61 23.53 -5.05
CA LYS A 859 34.26 22.53 -5.92
C LYS A 859 35.77 22.51 -5.65
N PRO A 860 36.33 21.39 -5.16
CA PRO A 860 37.78 21.21 -5.12
C PRO A 860 38.34 21.01 -6.53
N VAL A 861 39.65 21.24 -6.71
CA VAL A 861 40.35 20.99 -7.99
C VAL A 861 40.33 19.51 -8.34
N ASP A 862 40.55 18.66 -7.34
CA ASP A 862 40.49 17.21 -7.45
C ASP A 862 39.41 16.72 -6.48
N GLY A 863 38.38 16.02 -6.97
CA GLY A 863 37.29 15.45 -6.17
C GLY A 863 35.90 16.05 -6.40
N THR A 864 34.89 15.50 -5.73
CA THR A 864 33.47 15.86 -5.91
C THR A 864 33.16 17.24 -5.34
N GLY A 865 32.42 18.07 -6.09
CA GLY A 865 31.91 19.34 -5.53
C GLY A 865 30.73 19.07 -4.61
N ILE A 866 30.53 19.90 -3.58
CA ILE A 866 29.40 19.76 -2.63
C ILE A 866 28.54 21.03 -2.61
N LEU A 867 27.29 20.86 -2.20
CA LEU A 867 26.32 21.93 -2.00
C LEU A 867 26.11 22.10 -0.50
N THR A 868 26.02 23.35 -0.04
CA THR A 868 25.57 23.64 1.33
C THR A 868 24.06 23.42 1.46
N GLU A 869 23.56 23.40 2.69
CA GLU A 869 22.13 23.60 2.92
C GLU A 869 21.60 24.86 2.22
N THR A 870 20.32 24.81 1.86
CA THR A 870 19.61 25.98 1.33
C THR A 870 19.08 26.79 2.51
N ILE A 871 19.50 28.04 2.58
CA ILE A 871 19.04 29.01 3.56
C ILE A 871 17.99 29.88 2.89
N SER A 872 16.84 30.03 3.52
CA SER A 872 15.77 30.92 3.07
C SER A 872 15.44 31.91 4.16
N PHE A 873 15.21 33.15 3.78
CA PHE A 873 14.79 34.21 4.68
C PHE A 873 13.90 35.22 3.94
N TYR A 874 13.02 35.86 4.68
CA TYR A 874 12.07 36.83 4.18
C TYR A 874 12.57 38.25 4.41
N ILE A 875 12.36 39.11 3.40
CA ILE A 875 12.65 40.53 3.46
C ILE A 875 11.35 41.32 3.39
N GLY A 876 10.95 41.93 4.51
CA GLY A 876 9.76 42.77 4.58
C GLY A 876 9.19 42.91 5.99
N GLU A 877 7.99 43.50 6.10
CA GLU A 877 7.29 43.65 7.38
C GLU A 877 7.03 42.31 8.08
N ASP A 878 7.38 42.23 9.36
CA ASP A 878 7.00 41.10 10.20
C ASP A 878 5.55 41.20 10.65
N LEU A 879 4.82 40.11 10.45
CA LEU A 879 3.42 39.93 10.84
C LEU A 879 3.23 38.69 11.72
N ILE A 880 4.30 37.97 12.02
CA ILE A 880 4.26 36.73 12.78
C ILE A 880 4.61 37.09 14.23
N PRO A 881 3.68 36.94 15.20
CA PRO A 881 4.00 37.19 16.59
C PRO A 881 4.89 36.06 17.16
N PRO A 882 5.66 36.33 18.24
CA PRO A 882 6.50 35.32 18.88
C PRO A 882 5.72 34.08 19.31
N ALA A 883 6.30 32.90 19.14
CA ALA A 883 5.79 31.68 19.76
C ALA A 883 6.17 31.63 21.25
N VAL A 884 5.25 31.12 22.07
CA VAL A 884 5.41 31.03 23.53
C VAL A 884 5.18 29.59 23.99
N GLU A 885 6.21 28.94 24.51
CA GLU A 885 6.14 27.57 25.03
C GLU A 885 6.43 27.54 26.53
N VAL A 886 5.50 27.04 27.34
CA VAL A 886 5.67 26.99 28.81
C VAL A 886 6.41 25.70 29.20
N LEU A 887 7.56 25.83 29.86
CA LEU A 887 8.48 24.72 30.14
C LEU A 887 8.43 24.21 31.59
N SER A 888 7.58 24.79 32.43
CA SER A 888 7.53 24.49 33.87
C SER A 888 6.16 23.98 34.34
N ASN A 889 6.19 22.99 35.24
CA ASN A 889 5.04 22.57 36.03
C ASN A 889 4.87 23.52 37.26
N PRO A 890 3.69 24.10 37.54
CA PRO A 890 3.49 24.97 38.70
C PRO A 890 3.71 24.29 40.08
N VAL A 891 3.88 22.96 40.11
CA VAL A 891 4.18 22.19 41.34
C VAL A 891 5.65 22.31 41.79
N ARG A 892 6.51 22.98 40.98
CA ARG A 892 7.98 23.12 41.13
C ARG A 892 8.53 23.85 42.36
N ASN A 893 7.73 24.11 43.39
CA ASN A 893 8.24 24.35 44.74
C ASN A 893 7.22 23.80 45.72
N SER A 894 7.55 22.64 46.29
CA SER A 894 6.86 21.96 47.39
C SER A 894 5.80 22.83 48.04
N ILE A 895 4.56 22.48 47.76
CA ILE A 895 3.39 23.03 48.39
C ILE A 895 3.56 22.90 49.93
N ASN A 896 4.02 23.97 50.59
CA ASN A 896 3.41 24.37 51.85
C ASN A 896 1.98 24.73 51.42
N LEU A 897 0.97 23.91 51.77
CA LEU A 897 -0.44 23.84 51.25
C LEU A 897 -1.30 25.11 51.44
N PHE A 898 -0.62 26.23 51.27
CA PHE A 898 -0.83 27.51 51.90
C PHE A 898 0.09 28.65 51.33
N GLY A 899 1.04 28.38 50.40
CA GLY A 899 1.68 29.40 49.54
C GLY A 899 2.70 30.36 50.18
N ILE A 900 3.59 29.89 51.06
CA ILE A 900 4.57 30.76 51.75
C ILE A 900 5.90 30.92 50.98
N ASP A 901 6.25 29.99 50.09
CA ASP A 901 7.47 30.02 49.27
C ASP A 901 7.20 30.54 47.82
N PRO A 902 8.21 31.11 47.14
CA PRO A 902 8.06 31.65 45.79
C PRO A 902 7.75 30.59 44.71
N PHE A 903 6.80 30.89 43.83
CA PHE A 903 6.56 30.21 42.56
C PHE A 903 7.66 30.59 41.57
N GLU A 904 8.35 29.62 40.99
CA GLU A 904 9.32 29.82 39.91
C GLU A 904 8.83 29.10 38.66
N LEU A 905 8.73 29.83 37.54
CA LEU A 905 8.21 29.32 36.28
C LEU A 905 9.18 29.61 35.13
N GLN A 906 9.19 28.76 34.11
CA GLN A 906 10.06 28.85 32.94
C GLN A 906 9.25 28.82 31.64
N VAL A 907 9.72 29.56 30.64
CA VAL A 907 9.08 29.71 29.33
C VAL A 907 10.15 29.85 28.25
N MET A 908 9.90 29.30 27.06
CA MET A 908 10.68 29.53 25.86
C MET A 908 9.92 30.46 24.92
N PHE A 909 10.64 31.42 24.34
CA PHE A 909 10.11 32.33 23.33
C PHE A 909 10.91 32.22 22.04
N THR A 910 10.25 31.91 20.92
CA THR A 910 10.90 31.82 19.60
C THR A 910 10.20 32.71 18.61
N ASP A 911 10.95 33.31 17.69
CA ASP A 911 10.42 34.28 16.73
C ASP A 911 11.37 34.39 15.52
N ASN A 912 10.84 34.75 14.34
CA ASN A 912 11.61 34.85 13.10
C ASN A 912 12.43 36.16 12.99
N PHE A 913 12.07 37.20 13.73
CA PHE A 913 12.83 38.47 13.87
C PHE A 913 13.51 38.62 15.25
N GLY A 914 13.23 37.68 16.16
CA GLY A 914 13.72 37.70 17.54
C GLY A 914 12.81 38.48 18.46
N ILE A 915 13.06 38.41 19.77
CA ILE A 915 12.16 38.97 20.79
C ILE A 915 12.76 40.17 21.53
N ASP A 916 11.92 41.13 21.90
CA ASP A 916 12.30 42.21 22.82
C ASP A 916 12.28 41.67 24.25
N GLU A 917 13.43 41.21 24.72
CA GLU A 917 13.64 40.70 26.09
C GLU A 917 13.16 41.66 27.18
N SER A 918 13.16 42.98 26.92
CA SER A 918 12.71 43.97 27.90
C SER A 918 11.19 43.95 28.14
N THR A 919 10.46 43.24 27.29
CA THR A 919 8.99 43.09 27.33
C THR A 919 8.54 41.69 27.73
N ALA A 920 9.49 40.79 28.00
CA ALA A 920 9.25 39.42 28.44
C ALA A 920 8.74 39.42 29.90
N MET A 921 7.43 39.27 30.10
CA MET A 921 6.76 39.40 31.39
C MET A 921 6.02 38.11 31.78
N LEU A 922 6.06 37.79 33.07
CA LEU A 922 5.15 36.84 33.73
C LEU A 922 4.07 37.60 34.49
N HIS A 923 2.81 37.29 34.22
CA HIS A 923 1.64 37.88 34.87
C HIS A 923 0.95 36.83 35.74
N TYR A 924 0.56 37.17 36.97
CA TYR A 924 -0.01 36.21 37.92
C TYR A 924 -1.03 36.84 38.90
N TRP A 925 -2.01 36.08 39.36
CA TRP A 925 -3.00 36.49 40.38
C TRP A 925 -3.60 35.29 41.13
N VAL A 926 -4.36 35.60 42.19
CA VAL A 926 -5.12 34.60 42.98
C VAL A 926 -6.61 34.91 42.85
N ASN A 927 -7.43 33.90 42.59
CA ASN A 927 -8.88 33.99 42.41
C ASN A 927 -9.25 35.04 41.34
N ASP A 928 -10.24 35.90 41.59
CA ASP A 928 -10.67 36.94 40.65
C ASP A 928 -9.92 38.28 40.82
N ASN A 929 -8.73 38.27 41.41
CA ASN A 929 -7.94 39.50 41.61
C ASN A 929 -7.27 39.97 40.31
N SER A 930 -6.84 41.24 40.27
CA SER A 930 -6.09 41.78 39.14
C SER A 930 -4.67 41.19 39.04
N PRO A 931 -4.15 40.91 37.82
CA PRO A 931 -2.80 40.40 37.61
C PRO A 931 -1.71 41.35 38.12
N ASN A 932 -0.75 40.79 38.86
CA ASN A 932 0.57 41.38 39.07
C ASN A 932 1.51 40.92 37.96
N SER A 933 2.59 41.66 37.69
CA SER A 933 3.54 41.31 36.62
C SER A 933 4.98 41.41 37.11
N VAL A 934 5.82 40.47 36.70
CA VAL A 934 7.27 40.45 36.94
C VAL A 934 8.02 40.26 35.62
N LEU A 935 9.15 40.96 35.49
CA LEU A 935 10.04 40.80 34.33
C LEU A 935 10.75 39.45 34.42
N LEU A 936 10.87 38.76 33.29
CA LEU A 936 11.57 37.49 33.18
C LEU A 936 13.09 37.68 33.09
N ASN A 937 13.84 36.70 33.57
CA ASN A 937 15.29 36.63 33.44
C ASN A 937 15.67 35.57 32.40
N SER A 938 16.54 35.90 31.43
CA SER A 938 17.04 34.94 30.44
C SER A 938 17.93 33.88 31.11
N LEU A 939 17.71 32.62 30.74
CA LEU A 939 18.52 31.46 31.13
C LEU A 939 19.45 30.98 30.00
N GLY A 940 19.34 31.56 28.79
CA GLY A 940 20.01 31.11 27.57
C GLY A 940 19.07 30.29 26.66
N ASP A 941 19.46 30.10 25.40
CA ASP A 941 18.74 29.29 24.40
C ASP A 941 17.24 29.58 24.34
N ASN A 942 16.90 30.87 24.20
CA ASN A 942 15.52 31.36 24.12
C ASN A 942 14.63 31.06 25.34
N THR A 943 15.23 30.59 26.45
CA THR A 943 14.53 30.20 27.67
C THR A 943 14.64 31.29 28.73
N TYR A 944 13.55 31.52 29.45
CA TYR A 944 13.39 32.60 30.43
C TYR A 944 12.73 32.07 31.71
N SER A 945 13.02 32.68 32.86
CA SER A 945 12.39 32.35 34.14
C SER A 945 11.84 33.56 34.89
N GLY A 946 10.74 33.34 35.64
CA GLY A 946 10.10 34.33 36.48
C GLY A 946 9.74 33.77 37.85
N THR A 947 9.85 34.60 38.89
CA THR A 947 9.57 34.20 40.27
C THR A 947 8.57 35.15 40.94
N PHE A 948 7.57 34.62 41.65
CA PHE A 948 6.62 35.42 42.44
C PHE A 948 6.17 34.78 43.76
N SER A 949 5.71 35.58 44.72
CA SER A 949 5.20 35.12 46.03
C SER A 949 3.92 35.88 46.42
N PHE A 950 3.19 35.35 47.41
CA PHE A 950 1.99 35.99 47.94
C PHE A 950 2.20 36.49 49.38
N ASP A 951 1.67 37.68 49.69
CA ASP A 951 1.79 38.30 51.02
C ASP A 951 0.89 37.62 52.08
N THR A 952 -0.09 36.82 51.65
CA THR A 952 -1.06 36.13 52.51
C THR A 952 -1.13 34.65 52.18
N ARG A 953 -1.35 33.84 53.22
CA ARG A 953 -1.50 32.39 53.14
C ARG A 953 -2.70 32.00 52.24
N LEU A 954 -2.49 31.16 51.23
CA LEU A 954 -3.52 30.59 50.35
C LEU A 954 -4.35 29.53 51.10
N HIS A 955 -5.61 29.30 50.73
CA HIS A 955 -6.50 28.31 51.37
C HIS A 955 -6.98 27.27 50.36
N PHE A 956 -7.46 26.11 50.85
CA PHE A 956 -8.14 25.13 49.99
C PHE A 956 -9.31 25.80 49.25
N GLY A 957 -9.34 25.63 47.93
CA GLY A 957 -10.28 26.27 47.01
C GLY A 957 -9.77 27.57 46.37
N ASP A 958 -8.60 28.10 46.74
CA ASP A 958 -7.99 29.22 46.02
C ASP A 958 -7.42 28.76 44.65
N HIS A 959 -7.50 29.63 43.65
CA HIS A 959 -6.97 29.43 42.30
C HIS A 959 -5.81 30.39 42.03
N VAL A 960 -4.61 29.88 41.76
CA VAL A 960 -3.48 30.68 41.27
C VAL A 960 -3.48 30.65 39.75
N SER A 961 -3.55 31.81 39.12
CA SER A 961 -3.55 31.92 37.65
C SER A 961 -2.33 32.68 37.17
N TYR A 962 -1.74 32.27 36.04
CA TYR A 962 -0.63 32.99 35.43
C TYR A 962 -0.57 32.85 33.90
N TYR A 963 0.16 33.74 33.23
CA TYR A 963 0.53 33.65 31.82
C TYR A 963 1.79 34.46 31.52
N PHE A 964 2.43 34.19 30.38
CA PHE A 964 3.59 34.92 29.89
C PHE A 964 3.23 35.80 28.70
N SER A 965 3.96 36.90 28.50
CA SER A 965 3.83 37.74 27.31
C SER A 965 5.17 38.32 26.88
N VAL A 966 5.37 38.51 25.57
CA VAL A 966 6.58 39.12 25.00
C VAL A 966 6.24 39.79 23.66
N ASN A 967 6.92 40.88 23.31
CA ASN A 967 6.89 41.43 21.96
C ASN A 967 8.09 40.91 21.15
N ASP A 968 7.94 40.84 19.83
CA ASP A 968 9.06 40.69 18.91
C ASP A 968 9.98 41.94 18.87
N LEU A 969 11.07 41.86 18.10
CA LEU A 969 11.95 42.99 17.76
C LEU A 969 11.52 43.74 16.49
N SER A 970 10.35 43.42 15.92
CA SER A 970 9.90 44.01 14.65
C SER A 970 9.52 45.48 14.80
N SER A 971 9.43 46.20 13.67
CA SER A 971 8.95 47.58 13.65
C SER A 971 7.47 47.71 14.08
N ASN A 972 6.69 46.63 13.93
CA ASN A 972 5.28 46.56 14.32
C ASN A 972 5.07 46.14 15.78
N SER A 973 6.08 45.59 16.45
CA SER A 973 6.06 45.16 17.85
C SER A 973 4.90 44.19 18.15
N ASN A 974 4.90 43.03 17.49
CA ASN A 974 3.83 42.05 17.62
C ASN A 974 3.88 41.41 19.02
N LEU A 975 2.78 41.53 19.78
CA LEU A 975 2.66 40.96 21.12
C LEU A 975 2.17 39.52 21.05
N SER A 976 2.90 38.62 21.68
CA SER A 976 2.42 37.27 21.97
C SER A 976 2.17 37.04 23.45
N ARG A 977 1.30 36.08 23.73
CA ARG A 977 0.89 35.69 25.08
C ARG A 977 0.62 34.19 25.15
N SER A 978 1.10 33.53 26.21
CA SER A 978 0.69 32.17 26.50
C SER A 978 -0.78 32.10 26.92
N ASP A 979 -1.36 30.91 26.84
CA ASP A 979 -2.60 30.63 27.55
C ASP A 979 -2.47 30.91 29.05
N THR A 980 -3.61 31.17 29.69
CA THR A 980 -3.65 31.33 31.13
C THR A 980 -3.72 29.97 31.79
N THR A 981 -2.67 29.62 32.52
CA THR A 981 -2.65 28.44 33.37
C THR A 981 -3.31 28.75 34.70
N VAL A 982 -4.24 27.90 35.14
CA VAL A 982 -4.93 28.01 36.42
C VAL A 982 -4.63 26.78 37.27
N TYR A 983 -4.18 27.00 38.49
CA TYR A 983 -3.80 25.97 39.44
C TYR A 983 -4.66 26.09 40.72
N SER A 984 -5.27 24.98 41.15
CA SER A 984 -6.18 24.93 42.32
C SER A 984 -5.51 24.35 43.56
N ILE A 985 -5.74 24.99 44.71
CA ILE A 985 -5.28 24.47 46.00
C ILE A 985 -6.31 23.47 46.56
N ASP A 986 -6.02 22.17 46.47
CA ASP A 986 -6.92 21.06 46.81
C ASP A 986 -6.29 20.06 47.80
N SER A 987 -7.11 19.25 48.47
CA SER A 987 -6.67 18.20 49.42
C SER A 987 -5.93 17.04 48.75
N THR A 988 -6.05 16.92 47.42
CA THR A 988 -5.34 15.96 46.58
C THR A 988 -4.49 16.74 45.58
N GLN A 989 -3.21 16.42 45.50
CA GLN A 989 -2.23 17.14 44.68
C GLN A 989 -1.41 16.16 43.86
N VAL A 990 -1.18 16.48 42.59
CA VAL A 990 -0.19 15.79 41.76
C VAL A 990 1.18 16.29 42.20
N ILE A 991 2.05 15.38 42.63
CA ILE A 991 3.46 15.67 42.91
C ILE A 991 4.22 15.78 41.58
N ASP A 992 4.02 14.82 40.69
CA ASP A 992 4.59 14.82 39.35
C ASP A 992 3.81 13.86 38.45
N ASP A 993 3.46 14.30 37.25
CA ASP A 993 2.85 13.51 36.17
C ASP A 993 3.85 13.20 35.05
N PHE A 994 5.11 13.65 35.18
CA PHE A 994 6.22 13.43 34.25
C PHE A 994 6.04 14.02 32.84
N GLU A 995 5.04 14.87 32.64
CA GLU A 995 4.78 15.55 31.37
C GLU A 995 5.69 16.76 31.13
N PHE A 996 6.55 17.07 32.09
CA PHE A 996 7.57 18.11 32.03
C PHE A 996 8.97 17.52 32.30
N PRO A 997 10.05 18.18 31.87
CA PRO A 997 11.41 17.70 32.14
C PRO A 997 11.68 17.41 33.63
N ILE A 998 12.37 16.31 33.95
CA ILE A 998 12.65 15.79 35.32
C ILE A 998 13.64 16.61 36.16
N LEU A 999 13.67 17.93 35.98
CA LEU A 999 14.58 18.83 36.70
C LEU A 999 14.35 18.80 38.23
N ASP A 1000 13.17 18.36 38.67
CA ASP A 1000 12.74 18.31 40.08
C ASP A 1000 13.21 17.06 40.83
N TRP A 1001 13.87 16.15 40.13
CA TRP A 1001 14.41 14.91 40.67
C TRP A 1001 15.93 14.93 40.69
N ASP A 1002 16.51 14.53 41.82
CA ASP A 1002 17.93 14.21 41.94
C ASP A 1002 18.09 12.72 41.69
N VAL A 1003 18.52 12.40 40.49
CA VAL A 1003 18.66 11.04 40.00
C VAL A 1003 20.12 10.60 40.09
N THR A 1004 20.32 9.38 40.59
CA THR A 1004 21.62 8.69 40.54
C THR A 1004 21.49 7.47 39.64
N GLY A 1005 22.55 7.06 38.96
CA GLY A 1005 22.48 5.98 37.97
C GLY A 1005 21.77 6.42 36.69
N SER A 1006 20.95 5.55 36.11
CA SER A 1006 20.35 5.73 34.77
C SER A 1006 18.93 6.29 34.75
N TRP A 1007 18.37 6.73 35.88
CA TRP A 1007 16.99 7.20 35.92
C TRP A 1007 16.73 8.38 34.95
N GLY A 1008 15.63 8.32 34.21
CA GLY A 1008 15.24 9.32 33.20
C GLY A 1008 13.79 9.19 32.74
N LEU A 1009 13.34 10.11 31.88
CA LEU A 1009 12.02 10.02 31.24
C LEU A 1009 12.06 9.07 30.05
N THR A 1010 10.93 8.41 29.78
CA THR A 1010 10.72 7.63 28.57
C THR A 1010 9.31 7.83 28.02
N SER A 1011 9.20 7.91 26.70
CA SER A 1011 7.91 7.91 26.00
C SER A 1011 7.48 6.50 25.56
N ALA A 1012 8.37 5.51 25.64
CA ALA A 1012 8.14 4.15 25.14
C ALA A 1012 7.13 3.38 26.00
N VAL A 1013 7.15 3.60 27.31
CA VAL A 1013 6.29 2.92 28.29
C VAL A 1013 5.78 3.96 29.27
N LYS A 1014 4.46 4.18 29.31
CA LYS A 1014 3.79 5.22 30.10
C LYS A 1014 2.35 4.86 30.41
N LYS A 1015 1.77 5.45 31.45
CA LYS A 1015 0.40 5.17 31.89
C LYS A 1015 -0.59 6.17 31.29
N ASN A 1016 -0.33 7.46 31.46
CA ASN A 1016 -1.10 8.59 30.93
C ASN A 1016 -0.11 9.63 30.37
N GLY A 1017 -0.56 10.54 29.51
CA GLY A 1017 0.33 11.55 28.92
C GLY A 1017 1.38 10.98 27.94
N ASN A 1018 2.50 11.68 27.81
CA ASN A 1018 3.57 11.46 26.85
C ASN A 1018 4.79 10.76 27.45
N TYR A 1019 5.02 10.83 28.75
CA TYR A 1019 6.23 10.31 29.39
C TYR A 1019 5.95 9.59 30.72
N SER A 1020 6.89 8.75 31.17
CA SER A 1020 6.95 8.29 32.56
C SER A 1020 8.39 8.24 33.05
N LEU A 1021 8.59 8.23 34.37
CA LEU A 1021 9.93 8.09 34.96
C LEU A 1021 10.35 6.63 35.01
N THR A 1022 11.52 6.31 34.50
CA THR A 1022 12.08 4.97 34.56
C THR A 1022 13.51 4.98 35.07
N ASP A 1023 13.93 3.89 35.71
CA ASP A 1023 15.31 3.73 36.14
C ASP A 1023 16.26 3.38 34.98
N SER A 1024 15.71 2.94 33.85
CA SER A 1024 16.44 2.44 32.69
C SER A 1024 15.77 2.90 31.37
N PRO A 1025 15.84 4.22 31.07
CA PRO A 1025 15.27 4.82 29.86
C PRO A 1025 15.95 4.35 28.57
N ILE A 1026 17.16 3.79 28.68
CA ILE A 1026 17.97 3.25 27.60
C ILE A 1026 18.32 1.79 27.95
N GLY A 1027 17.34 0.89 27.87
CA GLY A 1027 17.51 -0.56 28.05
C GLY A 1027 17.28 -1.09 29.47
N SER A 1028 17.91 -2.20 29.84
CA SER A 1028 17.70 -2.88 31.14
C SER A 1028 18.55 -2.30 32.28
N TYR A 1029 18.06 -2.33 33.52
CA TYR A 1029 18.81 -1.87 34.69
C TYR A 1029 20.10 -2.65 34.94
N ALA A 1030 21.13 -2.01 35.50
CA ALA A 1030 22.40 -2.67 35.81
C ALA A 1030 22.33 -3.59 37.04
N ASN A 1031 23.04 -4.72 37.00
CA ASN A 1031 23.32 -5.56 38.19
C ASN A 1031 24.14 -4.79 39.24
N ASN A 1032 23.91 -5.08 40.53
CA ASN A 1032 24.51 -4.39 41.69
C ASN A 1032 24.20 -2.89 41.76
N SER A 1033 23.11 -2.46 41.13
CA SER A 1033 22.66 -1.09 41.17
C SER A 1033 22.02 -0.76 42.53
N ASN A 1034 22.30 0.45 42.99
CA ASN A 1034 21.65 1.07 44.13
C ASN A 1034 21.39 2.53 43.76
N SER A 1035 20.57 2.72 42.73
CA SER A 1035 20.23 4.01 42.13
C SER A 1035 18.98 4.59 42.77
N THR A 1036 18.88 5.91 42.79
CA THR A 1036 17.77 6.63 43.42
C THR A 1036 17.24 7.72 42.51
N ALA A 1037 15.92 7.84 42.43
CA ALA A 1037 15.26 9.08 42.05
C ALA A 1037 14.74 9.74 43.33
N THR A 1038 15.40 10.80 43.78
CA THR A 1038 15.05 11.54 44.99
C THR A 1038 14.33 12.83 44.60
N TYR A 1039 13.12 13.03 45.10
CA TYR A 1039 12.42 14.29 44.85
C TYR A 1039 13.15 15.40 45.62
N LYS A 1040 13.51 16.50 44.94
CA LYS A 1040 14.37 17.54 45.54
C LYS A 1040 13.64 18.38 46.60
N MET A 1041 12.31 18.33 46.65
CA MET A 1041 11.50 19.30 47.39
C MET A 1041 10.78 18.67 48.59
N PRO A 1042 10.94 19.21 49.82
CA PRO A 1042 10.30 18.69 51.03
C PRO A 1042 8.83 19.11 51.19
N PHE A 1043 7.98 18.17 51.59
CA PHE A 1043 6.59 18.39 52.01
C PHE A 1043 6.50 18.89 53.46
N ASP A 1044 5.66 19.90 53.73
CA ASP A 1044 5.22 20.25 55.08
C ASP A 1044 3.90 19.53 55.40
N LEU A 1045 3.98 18.46 56.19
CA LEU A 1045 2.83 17.65 56.59
C LEU A 1045 2.36 17.95 58.02
N SER A 1046 2.89 19.02 58.64
CA SER A 1046 2.69 19.31 60.07
C SER A 1046 1.26 19.69 60.45
N SER A 1047 0.47 20.17 59.48
CA SER A 1047 -0.91 20.65 59.66
C SER A 1047 -1.98 19.60 59.34
N TYR A 1048 -1.57 18.35 59.04
CA TYR A 1048 -2.45 17.26 58.64
C TYR A 1048 -2.55 16.19 59.71
N ILE A 1049 -3.67 15.45 59.71
CA ILE A 1049 -3.91 14.35 60.64
C ILE A 1049 -3.80 12.97 59.97
N ALA A 1050 -3.78 12.93 58.63
CA ALA A 1050 -3.56 11.74 57.83
C ALA A 1050 -3.07 12.12 56.43
N GLY A 1051 -2.37 11.20 55.77
CA GLY A 1051 -1.90 11.38 54.40
C GLY A 1051 -1.62 10.06 53.69
N GLU A 1052 -1.75 10.05 52.37
CA GLU A 1052 -1.48 8.90 51.49
C GLU A 1052 -0.80 9.40 50.23
N ILE A 1053 0.21 8.68 49.74
CA ILE A 1053 0.79 8.88 48.41
C ILE A 1053 0.39 7.72 47.52
N SER A 1054 -0.03 8.02 46.30
CA SER A 1054 -0.28 7.03 45.25
C SER A 1054 0.58 7.29 44.03
N TYR A 1055 0.93 6.23 43.31
CA TYR A 1055 1.66 6.31 42.05
C TYR A 1055 1.36 5.07 41.20
N TRP A 1056 1.43 5.19 39.89
CA TRP A 1056 1.35 4.05 38.98
C TRP A 1056 2.73 3.43 38.80
N ILE A 1057 2.79 2.10 38.78
CA ILE A 1057 4.03 1.37 38.54
C ILE A 1057 3.84 0.22 37.56
N ARG A 1058 4.75 0.10 36.60
CA ARG A 1058 5.06 -1.14 35.89
C ARG A 1058 6.46 -1.57 36.31
N ALA A 1059 6.68 -2.85 36.57
CA ALA A 1059 7.96 -3.34 37.07
C ALA A 1059 8.30 -4.71 36.47
N GLN A 1060 9.52 -4.85 35.97
CA GLN A 1060 10.08 -6.12 35.54
C GLN A 1060 11.44 -6.28 36.20
N LEU A 1061 11.41 -6.90 37.37
CA LEU A 1061 12.53 -7.12 38.28
C LEU A 1061 12.84 -8.62 38.40
N GLU A 1062 14.03 -8.97 38.92
CA GLU A 1062 14.29 -10.33 39.39
C GLU A 1062 13.47 -10.61 40.66
N VAL A 1063 12.38 -11.37 40.51
CA VAL A 1063 11.37 -11.56 41.56
C VAL A 1063 11.99 -12.15 42.85
N GLY A 1064 11.78 -11.45 43.96
CA GLY A 1064 12.25 -11.86 45.29
C GLY A 1064 13.74 -11.64 45.53
N VAL A 1065 14.47 -11.05 44.56
CA VAL A 1065 15.90 -10.77 44.65
C VAL A 1065 16.16 -9.27 44.51
N ASP A 1066 15.60 -8.64 43.48
CA ASP A 1066 15.69 -7.21 43.24
C ASP A 1066 14.46 -6.48 43.80
N SER A 1067 14.62 -5.21 44.15
CA SER A 1067 13.52 -4.45 44.75
C SER A 1067 13.59 -2.96 44.44
N LEU A 1068 12.43 -2.38 44.10
CA LEU A 1068 12.21 -0.95 44.20
C LEU A 1068 11.69 -0.62 45.60
N LEU A 1069 12.33 0.35 46.26
CA LEU A 1069 11.97 0.82 47.59
C LEU A 1069 11.40 2.23 47.49
N PHE A 1070 10.25 2.46 48.13
CA PHE A 1070 9.71 3.79 48.36
C PHE A 1070 10.05 4.23 49.79
N GLU A 1071 10.81 5.31 49.90
CA GLU A 1071 11.40 5.76 51.16
C GLU A 1071 11.00 7.21 51.46
N LEU A 1072 10.77 7.50 52.74
CA LEU A 1072 10.56 8.86 53.25
C LEU A 1072 11.64 9.25 54.25
N SER A 1073 11.99 10.54 54.23
CA SER A 1073 12.84 11.19 55.23
C SER A 1073 12.06 12.29 55.92
N SER A 1074 12.18 12.44 57.24
CA SER A 1074 11.58 13.56 57.99
C SER A 1074 12.62 14.59 58.45
N ASP A 1075 13.87 14.45 58.02
CA ASP A 1075 15.00 15.30 58.42
C ASP A 1075 15.80 15.77 57.21
N ASN A 1076 15.08 16.05 56.11
CA ASN A 1076 15.63 16.60 54.87
C ASN A 1076 16.72 15.72 54.22
N GLY A 1077 16.48 14.42 54.17
CA GLY A 1077 17.32 13.43 53.49
C GLY A 1077 18.50 12.90 54.29
N VAL A 1078 18.61 13.23 55.58
CA VAL A 1078 19.70 12.74 56.46
C VAL A 1078 19.45 11.29 56.89
N THR A 1079 18.22 10.94 57.25
CA THR A 1079 17.76 9.59 57.55
C THR A 1079 16.58 9.20 56.68
N TRP A 1080 16.58 7.96 56.20
CA TRP A 1080 15.57 7.42 55.27
C TRP A 1080 14.94 6.16 55.85
N ASN A 1081 13.61 6.11 55.82
CA ASN A 1081 12.83 4.97 56.25
C ASN A 1081 12.10 4.36 55.06
N ILE A 1082 12.17 3.04 54.90
CA ILE A 1082 11.42 2.30 53.89
C ILE A 1082 9.96 2.25 54.33
N ILE A 1083 9.08 2.77 53.48
CA ILE A 1083 7.63 2.80 53.72
C ILE A 1083 6.94 1.72 52.91
N ASP A 1084 7.39 1.50 51.68
CA ASP A 1084 6.89 0.44 50.79
C ASP A 1084 8.03 -0.18 49.96
N ALA A 1085 7.82 -1.41 49.49
CA ALA A 1085 8.79 -2.14 48.68
C ALA A 1085 8.10 -3.03 47.63
N VAL A 1086 8.63 -3.03 46.41
CA VAL A 1086 8.16 -3.83 45.28
C VAL A 1086 9.29 -4.76 44.83
N SER A 1087 9.07 -6.07 44.92
CA SER A 1087 10.03 -7.12 44.53
C SER A 1087 9.41 -8.18 43.61
N GLN A 1088 8.35 -7.81 42.90
CA GLN A 1088 7.59 -8.68 42.00
C GLN A 1088 7.31 -7.98 40.67
N ASN A 1089 6.97 -8.76 39.64
CA ASN A 1089 6.70 -8.22 38.31
C ASN A 1089 5.26 -7.74 38.15
N PHE A 1090 5.11 -6.57 37.53
CA PHE A 1090 3.88 -5.98 37.07
C PHE A 1090 4.01 -5.78 35.55
N ILE A 1091 3.41 -6.69 34.78
CA ILE A 1091 3.44 -6.67 33.30
C ILE A 1091 2.64 -5.48 32.74
N PHE A 1092 1.63 -5.02 33.48
CA PHE A 1092 0.86 -3.82 33.20
C PHE A 1092 0.99 -2.83 34.35
N PHE A 1093 0.80 -1.54 34.09
CA PHE A 1093 0.76 -0.51 35.13
C PHE A 1093 -0.30 -0.83 36.19
N SER A 1094 0.11 -0.78 37.45
CA SER A 1094 -0.74 -0.97 38.63
C SER A 1094 -0.58 0.23 39.55
N GLN A 1095 -1.68 0.77 40.07
CA GLN A 1095 -1.62 1.85 41.05
C GLN A 1095 -1.22 1.30 42.42
N ARG A 1096 -0.30 1.99 43.10
CA ARG A 1096 0.13 1.75 44.48
C ARG A 1096 -0.43 2.86 45.36
N PHE A 1097 -0.77 2.52 46.59
CA PHE A 1097 -1.20 3.46 47.63
C PHE A 1097 -0.34 3.21 48.87
N VAL A 1098 0.28 4.26 49.38
CA VAL A 1098 1.22 4.23 50.49
C VAL A 1098 0.71 5.15 51.59
N ASP A 1099 0.32 4.58 52.73
CA ASP A 1099 -0.09 5.35 53.90
C ASP A 1099 1.14 6.04 54.52
N ILE A 1100 1.08 7.37 54.57
CA ILE A 1100 2.13 8.23 55.12
C ILE A 1100 1.64 8.98 56.36
N SER A 1101 0.52 8.59 56.96
CA SER A 1101 -0.07 9.27 58.12
C SER A 1101 0.89 9.37 59.32
N GLY A 1102 1.85 8.43 59.43
CA GLY A 1102 2.93 8.50 60.42
C GLY A 1102 3.95 9.62 60.22
N TYR A 1103 3.87 10.36 59.12
CA TYR A 1103 4.67 11.53 58.79
C TYR A 1103 3.82 12.81 58.79
N THR A 1104 2.71 12.82 59.53
CA THR A 1104 1.82 13.99 59.66
C THR A 1104 1.79 14.51 61.09
N GLY A 1105 1.48 15.79 61.27
CA GLY A 1105 1.46 16.45 62.58
C GLY A 1105 2.79 17.11 62.98
N ASN A 1106 2.80 17.76 64.13
CA ASN A 1106 3.92 18.63 64.58
C ASN A 1106 5.28 17.89 64.58
N GLY A 1107 6.28 18.43 63.86
CA GLY A 1107 7.60 17.83 63.67
C GLY A 1107 7.87 17.21 62.28
N TYR A 1108 6.91 17.31 61.35
CA TYR A 1108 7.02 16.81 59.97
C TYR A 1108 6.94 17.93 58.93
N GLU A 1109 7.68 19.02 59.17
CA GLU A 1109 7.70 20.20 58.30
C GLU A 1109 8.61 20.01 57.06
N ASN A 1110 9.44 18.96 57.02
CA ASN A 1110 10.41 18.73 55.95
C ASN A 1110 10.48 17.26 55.53
N VAL A 1111 9.36 16.71 55.05
CA VAL A 1111 9.27 15.31 54.61
C VAL A 1111 9.69 15.19 53.15
N ILE A 1112 10.65 14.34 52.79
CA ILE A 1112 11.05 14.14 51.37
C ILE A 1112 10.83 12.68 50.98
N LEU A 1113 10.43 12.44 49.73
CA LEU A 1113 10.32 11.10 49.14
C LEU A 1113 11.47 10.74 48.20
N ARG A 1114 11.75 9.44 48.10
CA ARG A 1114 12.59 8.89 47.02
C ARG A 1114 12.16 7.49 46.63
N PHE A 1115 12.41 7.16 45.36
CA PHE A 1115 12.43 5.80 44.85
C PHE A 1115 13.86 5.31 44.77
N ARG A 1116 14.13 4.09 45.25
CA ARG A 1116 15.45 3.49 45.22
C ARG A 1116 15.39 2.09 44.62
N LEU A 1117 16.03 1.89 43.48
CA LEU A 1117 16.17 0.57 42.90
C LEU A 1117 17.42 -0.11 43.49
N TYR A 1118 17.21 -1.28 44.06
CA TYR A 1118 18.26 -2.12 44.62
C TYR A 1118 18.30 -3.46 43.89
N THR A 1119 19.40 -3.73 43.19
CA THR A 1119 19.55 -4.92 42.33
C THR A 1119 20.75 -5.80 42.73
N SER A 1120 20.68 -7.07 42.38
CA SER A 1120 21.62 -8.11 42.80
C SER A 1120 22.72 -8.39 41.76
N VAL A 1121 23.55 -9.41 41.99
CA VAL A 1121 24.69 -9.78 41.13
C VAL A 1121 24.30 -10.56 39.86
N THR A 1122 23.01 -10.85 39.62
CA THR A 1122 22.55 -11.72 38.53
C THR A 1122 21.43 -11.10 37.71
N ASN A 1123 21.56 -11.14 36.37
CA ASN A 1123 20.55 -10.81 35.34
C ASN A 1123 19.91 -9.40 35.40
N ASN A 1124 20.12 -8.62 34.34
CA ASN A 1124 19.46 -7.33 34.14
C ASN A 1124 18.03 -7.54 33.58
N ALA A 1125 17.08 -6.68 33.92
CA ALA A 1125 15.74 -6.68 33.34
C ALA A 1125 15.26 -5.24 33.03
N ASP A 1126 14.11 -5.11 32.37
CA ASP A 1126 13.53 -3.85 31.86
C ASP A 1126 13.25 -2.78 32.94
N GLY A 1127 13.29 -3.15 34.23
CA GLY A 1127 13.26 -2.17 35.33
C GLY A 1127 11.88 -1.71 35.72
N VAL A 1128 11.82 -0.51 36.28
CA VAL A 1128 10.60 0.11 36.79
C VAL A 1128 10.24 1.34 35.98
N TYR A 1129 8.94 1.53 35.83
CA TYR A 1129 8.33 2.70 35.22
C TYR A 1129 7.31 3.23 36.24
N ILE A 1130 7.44 4.50 36.59
CA ILE A 1130 6.65 5.19 37.61
C ILE A 1130 5.96 6.37 36.94
N ASP A 1131 4.67 6.51 37.21
CA ASP A 1131 3.85 7.54 36.57
C ASP A 1131 2.78 8.10 37.53
N ASP A 1132 2.31 9.32 37.28
CA ASP A 1132 1.22 10.00 38.01
C ASP A 1132 1.34 9.89 39.55
N ILE A 1133 2.34 10.55 40.15
CA ILE A 1133 2.53 10.56 41.60
C ILE A 1133 1.58 11.59 42.22
N ILE A 1134 0.72 11.14 43.13
CA ILE A 1134 -0.33 11.95 43.75
C ILE A 1134 -0.22 11.83 45.27
N ILE A 1135 -0.28 12.96 45.99
CA ILE A 1135 -0.44 13.00 47.44
C ILE A 1135 -1.85 13.43 47.81
N ASN A 1136 -2.45 12.73 48.76
CA ASN A 1136 -3.75 13.03 49.32
C ASN A 1136 -3.62 13.25 50.84
N VAL A 1137 -4.11 14.36 51.36
CA VAL A 1137 -3.96 14.73 52.78
C VAL A 1137 -5.29 15.10 53.42
N THR A 1138 -5.43 14.77 54.71
CA THR A 1138 -6.62 15.13 55.50
C THR A 1138 -6.29 16.23 56.51
N PRO A 1139 -6.87 17.44 56.39
CA PRO A 1139 -6.60 18.55 57.29
C PRO A 1139 -7.20 18.35 58.69
N ASP A 1140 -6.59 18.97 59.71
CA ASP A 1140 -7.15 19.00 61.08
C ASP A 1140 -8.46 19.83 61.10
N PRO A 1141 -9.59 19.27 61.60
CA PRO A 1141 -10.91 19.93 61.57
C PRO A 1141 -11.03 21.23 62.39
N VAL A 1142 -10.00 21.70 63.10
CA VAL A 1142 -10.04 23.01 63.78
C VAL A 1142 -9.93 24.21 62.83
N LEU A 1143 -9.66 24.00 61.53
CA LEU A 1143 -9.63 25.07 60.54
C LEU A 1143 -10.34 24.66 59.24
N SER A 1144 -11.67 24.59 59.26
CA SER A 1144 -12.48 24.73 58.04
C SER A 1144 -13.84 25.35 58.35
N VAL A 1145 -14.10 26.53 57.77
CA VAL A 1145 -15.41 27.20 57.79
C VAL A 1145 -15.87 27.40 56.36
N SER A 1146 -17.04 26.83 56.11
CA SER A 1146 -18.09 27.10 55.12
C SER A 1146 -17.82 26.94 53.63
N ASP A 1147 -18.48 25.92 53.09
CA ASP A 1147 -18.99 25.76 51.72
C ASP A 1147 -19.49 27.08 51.10
N SER A 1148 -19.16 27.31 49.83
CA SER A 1148 -19.84 28.29 48.99
C SER A 1148 -20.61 27.58 47.87
N GLU A 1149 -21.89 27.98 47.76
CA GLU A 1149 -22.92 27.39 46.91
C GLU A 1149 -22.67 27.71 45.42
N ILE A 1150 -22.68 26.67 44.57
CA ILE A 1150 -22.66 26.82 43.12
C ILE A 1150 -23.98 27.46 42.66
N ILE A 1151 -23.90 28.65 42.07
CA ILE A 1151 -25.05 29.36 41.50
C ILE A 1151 -25.29 28.86 40.06
N PRO A 1152 -26.49 28.34 39.73
CA PRO A 1152 -26.79 27.82 38.40
C PRO A 1152 -26.93 28.93 37.36
N LEU A 1153 -26.66 28.62 36.08
CA LEU A 1153 -26.62 29.62 34.99
C LEU A 1153 -27.99 29.89 34.33
N SER A 1154 -28.98 29.02 34.55
CA SER A 1154 -30.32 29.17 33.98
C SER A 1154 -31.42 28.67 34.92
N TYR A 1155 -32.68 29.02 34.62
CA TYR A 1155 -33.83 28.48 35.35
C TYR A 1155 -34.14 27.07 34.86
N GLU A 1156 -34.32 26.12 35.77
CA GLU A 1156 -34.66 24.74 35.42
C GLU A 1156 -35.67 24.13 36.39
N LEU A 1157 -36.59 23.29 35.89
CA LEU A 1157 -37.39 22.38 36.70
C LEU A 1157 -37.14 20.94 36.23
N SER A 1158 -36.52 20.13 37.07
CA SER A 1158 -36.15 18.75 36.74
C SER A 1158 -37.32 17.78 36.95
N GLN A 1159 -37.24 16.63 36.28
CA GLN A 1159 -38.14 15.51 36.55
C GLN A 1159 -37.93 15.01 37.99
N ASN A 1160 -39.02 14.76 38.70
CA ASN A 1160 -38.99 14.25 40.06
C ASN A 1160 -38.40 12.84 40.14
N TYR A 1161 -37.70 12.53 41.24
CA TYR A 1161 -37.18 11.17 41.50
C TYR A 1161 -37.46 10.73 42.95
N PRO A 1162 -37.91 9.48 43.17
CA PRO A 1162 -38.31 8.49 42.16
C PRO A 1162 -39.57 8.92 41.38
N ASN A 1163 -39.77 8.41 40.15
CA ASN A 1163 -41.02 8.54 39.38
C ASN A 1163 -41.28 7.26 38.56
N PRO A 1164 -42.36 6.48 38.78
CA PRO A 1164 -43.44 6.71 39.74
C PRO A 1164 -42.97 6.59 41.19
N PHE A 1165 -43.58 7.37 42.09
CA PHE A 1165 -43.20 7.44 43.50
C PHE A 1165 -44.26 6.89 44.43
N ASN A 1166 -43.85 6.41 45.61
CA ASN A 1166 -44.77 5.88 46.63
C ASN A 1166 -44.16 5.95 48.04
N PRO A 1167 -44.71 6.76 48.98
CA PRO A 1167 -45.66 7.84 48.77
C PRO A 1167 -45.00 9.20 48.53
N SER A 1168 -43.66 9.29 48.54
CA SER A 1168 -42.92 10.55 48.39
C SER A 1168 -41.89 10.55 47.26
N THR A 1169 -41.62 11.75 46.73
CA THR A 1169 -40.64 12.04 45.67
C THR A 1169 -39.93 13.36 45.94
N THR A 1170 -38.82 13.61 45.25
CA THR A 1170 -38.10 14.89 45.31
C THR A 1170 -38.12 15.57 43.94
N ILE A 1171 -38.50 16.85 43.94
CA ILE A 1171 -38.53 17.74 42.77
C ILE A 1171 -37.35 18.71 42.89
N ASN A 1172 -36.43 18.66 41.94
CA ASN A 1172 -35.28 19.57 41.89
C ASN A 1172 -35.54 20.70 40.90
N PHE A 1173 -35.08 21.90 41.22
CA PHE A 1173 -35.19 23.06 40.35
C PHE A 1173 -34.05 24.05 40.63
N ALA A 1174 -33.66 24.82 39.62
CA ALA A 1174 -32.58 25.80 39.70
C ALA A 1174 -33.11 27.19 39.37
N VAL A 1175 -32.60 28.21 40.07
CA VAL A 1175 -32.84 29.62 39.75
C VAL A 1175 -31.51 30.37 39.69
N PRO A 1176 -31.19 31.06 38.58
CA PRO A 1176 -29.87 31.66 38.38
C PRO A 1176 -29.74 33.05 38.99
N VAL A 1177 -30.86 33.65 39.35
CA VAL A 1177 -30.96 34.95 40.02
C VAL A 1177 -32.07 34.88 41.05
N ARG A 1178 -31.98 35.73 42.08
CA ARG A 1178 -33.02 35.82 43.11
C ARG A 1178 -34.41 36.03 42.49
N SER A 1179 -35.36 35.18 42.82
CA SER A 1179 -36.65 35.09 42.12
C SER A 1179 -37.81 34.85 43.08
N ASP A 1180 -38.98 35.42 42.78
CA ASP A 1180 -40.23 35.03 43.46
C ASP A 1180 -40.76 33.74 42.83
N VAL A 1181 -40.65 32.63 43.56
CA VAL A 1181 -40.90 31.28 43.04
C VAL A 1181 -42.11 30.65 43.67
N LYS A 1182 -43.00 30.14 42.82
CA LYS A 1182 -44.17 29.36 43.21
C LYS A 1182 -44.20 28.00 42.51
N ILE A 1183 -44.24 26.92 43.28
CA ILE A 1183 -44.38 25.54 42.79
C ILE A 1183 -45.71 24.96 43.23
N THR A 1184 -46.54 24.53 42.28
CA THR A 1184 -47.92 24.10 42.52
C THR A 1184 -48.19 22.75 41.85
N VAL A 1185 -48.79 21.81 42.58
CA VAL A 1185 -49.21 20.49 42.09
C VAL A 1185 -50.70 20.53 41.72
N PHE A 1186 -51.05 19.92 40.60
CA PHE A 1186 -52.39 19.86 40.03
C PHE A 1186 -52.83 18.41 39.77
N ASN A 1187 -54.13 18.16 39.87
CA ASN A 1187 -54.72 16.90 39.41
C ASN A 1187 -54.95 16.92 37.88
N ILE A 1188 -55.38 15.79 37.31
CA ILE A 1188 -55.63 15.68 35.86
C ILE A 1188 -56.73 16.61 35.32
N LEU A 1189 -57.57 17.20 36.18
CA LEU A 1189 -58.60 18.18 35.79
C LEU A 1189 -58.07 19.62 35.82
N GLY A 1190 -56.79 19.82 36.20
CA GLY A 1190 -56.16 21.13 36.32
C GLY A 1190 -56.50 21.86 37.62
N GLU A 1191 -57.10 21.18 38.60
CA GLU A 1191 -57.40 21.77 39.90
C GLU A 1191 -56.14 21.75 40.78
N VAL A 1192 -55.88 22.85 41.48
CA VAL A 1192 -54.74 22.95 42.41
C VAL A 1192 -54.96 21.98 43.57
N VAL A 1193 -54.01 21.08 43.73
CA VAL A 1193 -54.01 20.05 44.76
C VAL A 1193 -53.21 20.52 45.96
N GLU A 1194 -51.98 21.03 45.75
CA GLU A 1194 -51.11 21.53 46.80
C GLU A 1194 -50.12 22.57 46.24
N ILE A 1195 -49.74 23.57 47.03
CA ILE A 1195 -48.69 24.53 46.67
C ILE A 1195 -47.47 24.20 47.54
N LEU A 1196 -46.41 23.68 46.92
CA LEU A 1196 -45.22 23.19 47.62
C LEU A 1196 -44.27 24.32 48.03
N HIS A 1197 -44.25 25.40 47.26
CA HIS A 1197 -43.44 26.57 47.55
C HIS A 1197 -44.11 27.82 46.97
N ASN A 1198 -43.99 28.97 47.65
CA ASN A 1198 -44.53 30.26 47.17
C ASN A 1198 -43.88 31.43 47.93
N SER A 1199 -42.61 31.70 47.62
CA SER A 1199 -41.84 32.79 48.22
C SER A 1199 -40.60 33.16 47.39
N ASN A 1200 -39.95 34.26 47.76
CA ASN A 1200 -38.72 34.72 47.13
C ASN A 1200 -37.50 33.92 47.62
N ILE A 1201 -36.72 33.39 46.68
CA ILE A 1201 -35.50 32.61 46.93
C ILE A 1201 -34.31 33.21 46.18
N ASP A 1202 -33.12 33.10 46.77
CA ASP A 1202 -31.86 33.57 46.15
C ASP A 1202 -31.41 32.65 45.00
N ALA A 1203 -30.33 33.01 44.31
CA ALA A 1203 -29.81 32.24 43.18
C ALA A 1203 -29.17 30.94 43.68
N GLY A 1204 -29.55 29.79 43.13
CA GLY A 1204 -29.12 28.48 43.61
C GLY A 1204 -29.93 27.32 43.02
N THR A 1205 -29.47 26.10 43.31
CA THR A 1205 -30.20 24.85 42.99
C THR A 1205 -30.89 24.32 44.24
N TYR A 1206 -32.16 23.97 44.12
CA TYR A 1206 -33.04 23.63 45.24
C TYR A 1206 -33.76 22.30 45.02
N SER A 1207 -34.06 21.60 46.12
CA SER A 1207 -34.78 20.34 46.12
C SER A 1207 -35.96 20.41 47.08
N LEU A 1208 -37.17 20.07 46.61
CA LEU A 1208 -38.39 19.99 47.41
C LEU A 1208 -38.90 18.57 47.46
N SER A 1209 -39.20 18.08 48.68
CA SER A 1209 -39.85 16.78 48.84
C SER A 1209 -41.37 16.94 48.80
N PHE A 1210 -42.03 16.07 48.02
CA PHE A 1210 -43.48 15.96 47.96
C PHE A 1210 -43.91 14.59 48.47
N ASP A 1211 -44.73 14.56 49.53
CA ASP A 1211 -45.29 13.34 50.12
C ASP A 1211 -46.81 13.33 50.01
N ALA A 1212 -47.32 12.40 49.19
CA ALA A 1212 -48.73 12.22 48.91
C ALA A 1212 -49.43 11.23 49.88
N ALA A 1213 -48.71 10.68 50.87
CA ALA A 1213 -49.22 9.66 51.79
C ALA A 1213 -50.53 10.10 52.45
N ASN A 1214 -51.61 9.32 52.21
CA ASN A 1214 -52.95 9.52 52.78
C ASN A 1214 -53.62 10.88 52.44
N LYS A 1215 -53.03 11.69 51.56
CA LYS A 1215 -53.56 13.01 51.16
C LYS A 1215 -54.22 12.99 49.79
N LEU A 1216 -53.72 12.16 48.87
CA LEU A 1216 -54.17 12.13 47.48
C LEU A 1216 -54.48 10.71 47.01
N SER A 1217 -55.49 10.58 46.15
CA SER A 1217 -55.82 9.33 45.48
C SER A 1217 -54.75 8.97 44.45
N SER A 1218 -54.40 7.69 44.31
CA SER A 1218 -53.45 7.23 43.30
C SER A 1218 -53.89 7.64 41.89
N GLY A 1219 -53.00 8.27 41.12
CA GLY A 1219 -53.31 8.85 39.82
C GLY A 1219 -52.14 9.68 39.28
N ILE A 1220 -52.36 10.34 38.15
CA ILE A 1220 -51.36 11.23 37.53
C ILE A 1220 -51.56 12.66 38.07
N TYR A 1221 -50.46 13.31 38.42
CA TYR A 1221 -50.44 14.69 38.89
C TYR A 1221 -49.35 15.45 38.13
N PHE A 1222 -49.57 16.74 37.91
CA PHE A 1222 -48.62 17.64 37.25
C PHE A 1222 -48.11 18.67 38.27
N TYR A 1223 -46.89 19.16 38.13
CA TYR A 1223 -46.37 20.20 39.01
C TYR A 1223 -45.71 21.32 38.20
N GLN A 1224 -46.12 22.55 38.46
CA GLN A 1224 -45.67 23.73 37.73
C GLN A 1224 -44.83 24.62 38.62
N ILE A 1225 -43.70 25.12 38.08
CA ILE A 1225 -42.97 26.25 38.63
C ILE A 1225 -43.35 27.53 37.89
N ILE A 1226 -43.51 28.62 38.65
CA ILE A 1226 -43.53 29.99 38.15
C ILE A 1226 -42.50 30.76 38.95
N ALA A 1227 -41.45 31.24 38.29
CA ALA A 1227 -40.38 32.03 38.89
C ALA A 1227 -40.30 33.39 38.20
N ASN A 1228 -40.40 34.48 38.97
CA ASN A 1228 -40.24 35.84 38.46
C ASN A 1228 -38.93 36.42 39.02
N GLY A 1229 -37.91 36.53 38.17
CA GLY A 1229 -36.59 37.05 38.51
C GLY A 1229 -36.61 38.55 38.79
N ILE A 1230 -35.77 38.98 39.73
CA ILE A 1230 -35.59 40.41 40.01
C ILE A 1230 -34.97 41.18 38.83
N ASP A 1231 -34.35 40.47 37.89
CA ASP A 1231 -33.82 41.01 36.63
C ASP A 1231 -34.93 41.24 35.57
N GLY A 1232 -36.18 40.89 35.89
CA GLY A 1232 -37.35 41.05 35.03
C GLY A 1232 -37.64 39.86 34.12
N LYS A 1233 -36.83 38.78 34.17
CA LYS A 1233 -37.08 37.55 33.41
C LYS A 1233 -38.01 36.63 34.19
N ASN A 1234 -39.04 36.11 33.52
CA ASN A 1234 -40.00 35.19 34.12
C ASN A 1234 -39.87 33.81 33.49
N PHE A 1235 -39.88 32.77 34.32
CA PHE A 1235 -39.78 31.36 33.93
C PHE A 1235 -41.03 30.61 34.39
N ASN A 1236 -41.64 29.84 33.49
CA ASN A 1236 -42.78 29.01 33.80
C ASN A 1236 -42.68 27.67 33.06
N GLN A 1237 -42.73 26.57 33.81
CA GLN A 1237 -42.64 25.21 33.29
C GLN A 1237 -43.55 24.28 34.11
N THR A 1238 -44.26 23.35 33.45
CA THR A 1238 -45.16 22.35 34.07
C THR A 1238 -44.71 20.93 33.74
#